data_AF-A0A8H6I2T1-F1
#
_entry.id   AF-A0A8H6I2T1-F1
#
_cell.length_a   1.000
_cell.length_b   1.000
_cell.length_c   1.000
_cell.angle_alpha   90.00
_cell.angle_beta   90.00
_cell.angle_gamma   90.00
#
_symmetry.space_group_name_H-M   'P 1'
#
loop_
_entity.id
_entity.type
_entity.pdbx_description
1 polymer ?
#
loop_
_entity_poly.entity_id
_entity_poly.type
_entity_poly.pdbx_seq_one_letter_code
_entity_poly.pdbx_strand_id
1 'polypeptide(L)'
;MTLSPSRLSRQSLSRPYEFERLMCFLILPNAPSRVVYDYVVALKDRFHERSLEIEKRPSRAGFNAFEKIALKAGIVKTFFQIARDERRTMERVFTSYFAAECLWNLLTLGTPAERRQLGKELVEKHDVVDFCLTATTSAFFIVHRTVAMVGLRLLVTQGFLKDHLSVAKTSEIMKALCGCMLTGPKLWIEQLRDPATTWQSMYCFGSVGAPTAKARRYAPRYYSMYQENAAWTVLELMFRYPVPEQVYYNQLIEHDPEVIDALLKVGTIQREPWYAQLEIDLRGVETLVLMLNLPAEMVPGIEIQVDDDCIRSRLENRWEDLMKGIGLLTARPKWCQMILDVWNHIATESPDDIQDWLERAQDDYFAMEPYKSRDFIEIMTLRGCSRIAVQRLISTISFSSERQGNNLTDGDLLKLLGIGNSACQVIKTEHNLLGFQDESLVDAAEVIERQAEAFDKPNRADPVGKLDKNAEHVLQINDEGVTGPTCQLRLYVALAKRGLFEKVQQWNSIPAGVIPSTPTNLQKLKKWTSEAEVRRSLALSVERLFQRRQDGNKEVRDKKKFDFACFEYWSAAQLAAAIVEFDEVTNGKYQDLVVGVRKELVLNLGNAAEMALVLKYFDRALVFASASVKISEALTGNDAIDINVIEKNRRRIDRAQAAIRETRASN
;
A
#
# COMPACT_ATOMS: atom_id res chain seq x y z
N MET A 1 20.55 -24.80 35.57
CA MET A 1 21.18 -23.47 35.73
C MET A 1 20.65 -22.60 34.61
N THR A 2 19.74 -21.66 34.88
CA THR A 2 19.30 -20.69 33.88
C THR A 2 20.41 -19.66 33.66
N LEU A 3 20.93 -19.59 32.44
CA LEU A 3 21.93 -18.59 32.05
C LEU A 3 21.22 -17.25 31.80
N SER A 4 21.50 -16.25 32.64
CA SER A 4 20.99 -14.89 32.43
C SER A 4 21.65 -14.25 31.19
N PRO A 5 20.90 -13.51 30.34
CA PRO A 5 21.43 -12.73 29.21
C PRO A 5 22.61 -11.82 29.59
N SER A 6 22.55 -11.23 30.79
CA SER A 6 23.59 -10.35 31.34
C SER A 6 24.92 -11.07 31.60
N ARG A 7 24.87 -12.34 32.04
CA ARG A 7 26.04 -13.16 32.33
C ARG A 7 26.73 -13.60 31.05
N LEU A 8 25.95 -14.03 30.05
CA LEU A 8 26.45 -14.40 28.74
C LEU A 8 27.18 -13.21 28.09
N SER A 9 26.61 -12.01 28.14
CA SER A 9 27.23 -10.81 27.58
C SER A 9 28.57 -10.45 28.23
N ARG A 10 28.66 -10.49 29.55
CA ARG A 10 29.92 -10.19 30.27
C ARG A 10 31.01 -11.21 29.98
N GLN A 11 30.64 -12.49 29.86
CA GLN A 11 31.58 -13.55 29.50
C GLN A 11 32.08 -13.39 28.06
N SER A 12 31.20 -13.17 27.09
CA SER A 12 31.61 -12.98 25.68
C SER A 12 32.48 -11.75 25.46
N LEU A 13 32.22 -10.64 26.16
CA LEU A 13 33.03 -9.42 26.06
C LEU A 13 34.43 -9.60 26.64
N SER A 14 34.59 -10.43 27.68
CA SER A 14 35.90 -10.69 28.29
C SER A 14 36.67 -11.82 27.59
N ARG A 15 35.97 -12.73 26.89
CA ARG A 15 36.57 -13.90 26.22
C ARG A 15 35.90 -14.23 24.87
N PRO A 16 36.18 -13.47 23.79
CA PRO A 16 35.52 -13.67 22.49
C PRO A 16 35.67 -15.07 21.90
N TYR A 17 36.82 -15.73 22.11
CA TYR A 17 37.09 -17.09 21.64
C TYR A 17 36.18 -18.15 22.30
N GLU A 18 35.73 -17.93 23.53
CA GLU A 18 34.77 -18.83 24.18
C GLU A 18 33.39 -18.77 23.49
N PHE A 19 33.04 -17.63 22.89
CA PHE A 19 31.79 -17.48 22.15
C PHE A 19 31.83 -18.21 20.80
N GLU A 20 32.98 -18.23 20.12
CA GLU A 20 33.19 -19.04 18.91
C GLU A 20 33.07 -20.54 19.22
N ARG A 21 33.72 -21.00 20.30
CA ARG A 21 33.55 -22.39 20.79
C ARG A 21 32.10 -22.72 21.10
N LEU A 22 31.36 -21.79 21.70
CA LEU A 22 29.94 -21.96 21.97
C LEU A 22 29.15 -22.15 20.67
N MET A 23 29.36 -21.30 19.66
CA MET A 23 28.70 -21.45 18.36
C MET A 23 28.97 -22.83 17.73
N CYS A 24 30.21 -23.30 17.74
CA CYS A 24 30.55 -24.65 17.29
C CYS A 24 29.86 -25.75 18.11
N PHE A 25 29.77 -25.58 19.43
CA PHE A 25 29.11 -26.55 20.31
C PHE A 25 27.60 -26.67 20.04
N LEU A 26 26.91 -25.55 19.78
CA LEU A 26 25.44 -25.54 19.62
C LEU A 26 24.95 -26.34 18.40
N ILE A 27 25.79 -26.50 17.38
CA ILE A 27 25.47 -27.23 16.14
C ILE A 27 25.93 -28.69 16.15
N LEU A 28 26.58 -29.16 17.23
CA LEU A 28 27.00 -30.55 17.31
C LEU A 28 25.79 -31.49 17.31
N PRO A 29 25.77 -32.57 16.51
CA PRO A 29 24.63 -33.50 16.45
C PRO A 29 24.24 -34.08 17.81
N ASN A 30 25.24 -34.27 18.69
CA ASN A 30 25.11 -34.82 20.05
C ASN A 30 25.02 -33.76 21.14
N ALA A 31 24.92 -32.47 20.81
CA ALA A 31 24.71 -31.42 21.82
C ALA A 31 23.38 -31.67 22.56
N PRO A 32 23.37 -31.67 23.91
CA PRO A 32 22.16 -31.91 24.68
C PRO A 32 21.07 -30.88 24.32
N SER A 33 19.90 -31.35 23.88
CA SER A 33 18.80 -30.50 23.37
C SER A 33 18.48 -29.35 24.33
N ARG A 34 18.41 -29.65 25.63
CA ARG A 34 18.13 -28.66 26.66
C ARG A 34 19.17 -27.56 26.79
N VAL A 35 20.44 -27.92 26.65
CA VAL A 35 21.53 -26.94 26.73
C VAL A 35 21.47 -26.02 25.51
N VAL A 36 21.24 -26.56 24.31
CA VAL A 36 21.09 -25.75 23.10
C VAL A 36 19.90 -24.80 23.23
N TYR A 37 18.75 -25.30 23.69
CA TYR A 37 17.55 -24.50 23.94
C TYR A 37 17.84 -23.33 24.89
N ASP A 38 18.44 -23.60 26.06
CA ASP A 38 18.69 -22.57 27.07
C ASP A 38 19.62 -21.45 26.55
N TYR A 39 20.63 -21.78 25.73
CA TYR A 39 21.51 -20.77 25.12
C TYR A 39 20.82 -19.96 24.01
N VAL A 40 20.05 -20.61 23.14
CA VAL A 40 19.32 -19.93 22.07
C VAL A 40 18.31 -18.95 22.66
N VAL A 41 17.56 -19.37 23.70
CA VAL A 41 16.62 -18.49 24.39
C VAL A 41 17.33 -17.29 25.04
N ALA A 42 18.46 -17.50 25.71
CA ALA A 42 19.21 -16.40 26.33
C ALA A 42 19.71 -15.36 25.30
N LEU A 43 20.08 -15.82 24.09
CA LEU A 43 20.46 -14.93 22.99
C LEU A 43 19.24 -14.23 22.38
N LYS A 44 18.13 -14.94 22.21
CA LYS A 44 16.85 -14.41 21.72
C LYS A 44 16.35 -13.27 22.61
N ASP A 45 16.32 -13.49 23.92
CA ASP A 45 15.85 -12.49 24.88
C ASP A 45 16.74 -11.24 24.86
N ARG A 46 18.07 -11.42 24.81
CA ARG A 46 19.01 -10.30 24.70
C ARG A 46 18.76 -9.44 23.46
N PHE A 47 18.61 -10.07 22.29
CA PHE A 47 18.39 -9.34 21.05
C PHE A 47 17.01 -8.70 21.02
N HIS A 48 15.99 -9.37 21.57
CA HIS A 48 14.65 -8.82 21.68
C HIS A 48 14.61 -7.59 22.59
N GLU A 49 15.22 -7.64 23.78
CA GLU A 49 15.35 -6.49 24.68
C GLU A 49 15.99 -5.28 23.97
N ARG A 50 17.08 -5.54 23.22
CA ARG A 50 17.75 -4.51 22.42
C ARG A 50 16.87 -3.96 21.29
N SER A 51 16.08 -4.81 20.63
CA SER A 51 15.14 -4.39 19.59
C SER A 51 14.06 -3.46 20.16
N LEU A 52 13.49 -3.80 21.32
CA LEU A 52 12.52 -2.95 22.01
C LEU A 52 13.10 -1.60 22.44
N GLU A 53 14.39 -1.54 22.80
CA GLU A 53 15.06 -0.28 23.07
C GLU A 53 15.21 0.61 21.83
N ILE A 54 15.53 0.02 20.67
CA ILE A 54 15.67 0.74 19.40
C ILE A 54 14.31 1.22 18.91
N GLU A 55 13.27 0.42 19.04
CA GLU A 55 11.90 0.82 18.70
C GLU A 55 11.48 2.07 19.50
N LYS A 56 11.79 2.09 20.80
CA LYS A 56 11.54 3.26 21.67
C LYS A 56 12.48 4.44 21.39
N ARG A 57 13.71 4.17 20.94
CA ARG A 57 14.77 5.17 20.70
C ARG A 57 15.58 4.81 19.46
N PRO A 58 15.11 5.18 18.25
CA PRO A 58 15.74 4.78 16.99
C PRO A 58 17.21 5.18 16.86
N SER A 59 17.66 6.24 17.55
CA SER A 59 19.06 6.66 17.61
C SER A 59 20.01 5.65 18.28
N ARG A 60 19.49 4.61 18.94
CA ARG A 60 20.26 3.51 19.51
C ARG A 60 20.54 2.37 18.52
N ALA A 61 20.06 2.49 17.28
CA ALA A 61 20.36 1.54 16.23
C ALA A 61 21.88 1.47 15.99
N GLY A 62 22.38 0.25 15.80
CA GLY A 62 23.77 -0.06 15.58
C GLY A 62 24.23 -1.29 16.35
N PHE A 63 25.06 -2.11 15.71
CA PHE A 63 25.66 -3.28 16.38
C PHE A 63 26.67 -2.82 17.44
N ASN A 64 26.40 -3.17 18.71
CA ASN A 64 27.32 -2.91 19.81
C ASN A 64 28.47 -3.95 19.81
N ALA A 65 29.38 -3.84 20.79
CA ALA A 65 30.53 -4.75 20.91
C ALA A 65 30.13 -6.24 20.97
N PHE A 66 29.06 -6.58 21.68
CA PHE A 66 28.57 -7.95 21.76
C PHE A 66 28.03 -8.44 20.41
N GLU A 67 27.17 -7.67 19.75
CA GLU A 67 26.62 -8.07 18.44
C GLU A 67 27.73 -8.26 17.39
N LYS A 68 28.74 -7.39 17.40
CA LYS A 68 29.93 -7.52 16.54
C LYS A 68 30.73 -8.78 16.82
N ILE A 69 30.94 -9.12 18.10
CA ILE A 69 31.59 -10.38 18.49
C ILE A 69 30.76 -11.58 18.03
N ALA A 70 29.43 -11.53 18.22
CA ALA A 70 28.53 -12.61 17.85
C ALA A 70 28.52 -12.87 16.34
N LEU A 71 28.43 -11.80 15.53
CA LEU A 71 28.54 -11.86 14.08
C LEU A 71 29.89 -12.48 13.65
N LYS A 72 31.01 -12.00 14.22
CA LYS A 72 32.34 -12.53 13.93
C LYS A 72 32.50 -14.01 14.30
N ALA A 73 31.86 -14.45 15.37
CA ALA A 73 31.88 -15.84 15.83
C ALA A 73 30.98 -16.78 14.99
N GLY A 74 30.30 -16.28 13.96
CA GLY A 74 29.48 -17.09 13.06
C GLY A 74 28.09 -17.40 13.61
N ILE A 75 27.50 -16.51 14.42
CA ILE A 75 26.13 -16.68 14.95
C ILE A 75 25.11 -16.87 13.83
N VAL A 76 25.26 -16.17 12.70
CA VAL A 76 24.33 -16.26 11.55
C VAL A 76 24.30 -17.68 11.01
N LYS A 77 25.47 -18.23 10.63
CA LYS A 77 25.60 -19.60 10.14
C LYS A 77 25.07 -20.63 11.14
N THR A 78 25.43 -20.47 12.40
CA THR A 78 25.01 -21.36 13.50
C THR A 78 23.50 -21.38 13.63
N PHE A 79 22.86 -20.22 13.67
CA PHE A 79 21.43 -20.12 13.90
C PHE A 79 20.61 -20.56 12.69
N PHE A 80 21.11 -20.39 11.46
CA PHE A 80 20.47 -21.03 10.30
C PHE A 80 20.52 -22.56 10.35
N GLN A 81 21.65 -23.14 10.77
CA GLN A 81 21.75 -24.59 10.90
C GLN A 81 20.76 -25.13 11.94
N ILE A 82 20.60 -24.42 13.06
CA ILE A 82 19.61 -24.75 14.09
C ILE A 82 18.18 -24.54 13.57
N ALA A 83 17.92 -23.42 12.88
CA ALA A 83 16.59 -23.12 12.33
C ALA A 83 16.12 -24.13 11.27
N ARG A 84 17.05 -24.80 10.58
CA ARG A 84 16.79 -25.87 9.61
C ARG A 84 16.69 -27.27 10.22
N ASP A 85 16.76 -27.39 11.55
CA ASP A 85 16.62 -28.68 12.22
C ASP A 85 15.19 -29.22 12.07
N GLU A 86 15.06 -30.35 11.37
CA GLU A 86 13.78 -30.99 11.04
C GLU A 86 13.23 -31.89 12.16
N ARG A 87 13.96 -32.04 13.27
CA ARG A 87 13.51 -32.87 14.40
C ARG A 87 12.23 -32.30 15.01
N ARG A 88 11.27 -33.19 15.26
CA ARG A 88 9.88 -32.83 15.61
C ARG A 88 9.56 -32.80 17.10
N THR A 89 10.55 -32.95 17.98
CA THR A 89 10.31 -32.83 19.42
C THR A 89 10.03 -31.37 19.77
N MET A 90 9.09 -31.12 20.69
CA MET A 90 8.70 -29.76 21.10
C MET A 90 9.91 -28.85 21.39
N GLU A 91 10.87 -29.36 22.16
CA GLU A 91 12.09 -28.62 22.51
C GLU A 91 12.92 -28.25 21.28
N ARG A 92 13.08 -29.16 20.31
CA ARG A 92 13.82 -28.88 19.07
C ARG A 92 13.07 -27.89 18.19
N VAL A 93 11.76 -28.05 18.02
CA VAL A 93 10.92 -27.13 17.25
C VAL A 93 11.03 -25.70 17.76
N PHE A 94 10.91 -25.50 19.09
CA PHE A 94 11.07 -24.17 19.67
C PHE A 94 12.52 -23.67 19.61
N THR A 95 13.52 -24.55 19.74
CA THR A 95 14.92 -24.16 19.52
C THR A 95 15.12 -23.61 18.10
N SER A 96 14.59 -24.28 17.07
CA SER A 96 14.64 -23.83 15.67
C SER A 96 13.88 -22.51 15.48
N TYR A 97 12.69 -22.39 16.09
CA TYR A 97 11.89 -21.16 16.07
C TYR A 97 12.67 -19.97 16.67
N PHE A 98 13.23 -20.13 17.87
CA PHE A 98 13.95 -19.07 18.55
C PHE A 98 15.27 -18.72 17.86
N ALA A 99 15.92 -19.69 17.21
CA ALA A 99 17.10 -19.42 16.39
C ALA A 99 16.77 -18.54 15.18
N ALA A 100 15.65 -18.81 14.49
CA ALA A 100 15.15 -17.94 13.43
C ALA A 100 14.76 -16.55 13.96
N GLU A 101 14.02 -16.48 15.07
CA GLU A 101 13.64 -15.21 15.72
C GLU A 101 14.88 -14.39 16.12
N CYS A 102 15.95 -15.03 16.59
CA CYS A 102 17.22 -14.37 16.88
C CYS A 102 17.82 -13.69 15.65
N LEU A 103 17.79 -14.35 14.49
CA LEU A 103 18.33 -13.78 13.24
C LEU A 103 17.56 -12.52 12.86
N TRP A 104 16.24 -12.56 13.02
CA TRP A 104 15.35 -11.43 12.76
C TRP A 104 15.58 -10.27 13.72
N ASN A 105 15.64 -10.56 15.03
CA ASN A 105 15.97 -9.54 16.01
C ASN A 105 17.37 -8.96 15.76
N LEU A 106 18.37 -9.79 15.43
CA LEU A 106 19.71 -9.32 15.11
C LEU A 106 19.70 -8.37 13.90
N LEU A 107 18.90 -8.65 12.87
CA LEU A 107 18.72 -7.75 11.73
C LEU A 107 18.20 -6.38 12.18
N THR A 108 17.18 -6.31 13.04
CA THR A 108 16.61 -5.03 13.48
C THR A 108 17.56 -4.19 14.34
N LEU A 109 18.62 -4.78 14.91
CA LEU A 109 19.57 -4.05 15.75
C LEU A 109 20.51 -3.11 14.98
N GLY A 110 20.77 -3.37 13.71
CA GLY A 110 21.79 -2.65 12.94
C GLY A 110 21.38 -1.23 12.54
N THR A 111 22.36 -0.40 12.22
CA THR A 111 22.14 0.81 11.38
C THR A 111 21.72 0.41 9.96
N PRO A 112 21.16 1.32 9.13
CA PRO A 112 20.79 0.98 7.75
C PRO A 112 21.93 0.35 6.93
N ALA A 113 23.16 0.84 7.09
CA ALA A 113 24.34 0.28 6.41
C ALA A 113 24.68 -1.14 6.90
N GLU A 114 24.65 -1.35 8.22
CA GLU A 114 24.87 -2.67 8.83
C GLU A 114 23.78 -3.67 8.44
N ARG A 115 22.52 -3.23 8.41
CA ARG A 115 21.37 -4.03 7.96
C ARG A 115 21.49 -4.45 6.51
N ARG A 116 21.90 -3.54 5.61
CA ARG A 116 22.16 -3.87 4.20
C ARG A 116 23.27 -4.90 4.05
N GLN A 117 24.34 -4.78 4.83
CA GLN A 117 25.45 -5.75 4.82
C GLN A 117 25.01 -7.13 5.33
N LEU A 118 24.27 -7.17 6.44
CA LEU A 118 23.74 -8.42 7.00
C LEU A 118 22.69 -9.02 6.06
N GLY A 119 21.76 -8.23 5.53
CA GLY A 119 20.75 -8.65 4.55
C GLY A 119 21.39 -9.31 3.32
N LYS A 120 22.43 -8.69 2.77
CA LYS A 120 23.24 -9.26 1.68
C LYS A 120 23.83 -10.62 2.06
N GLU A 121 24.42 -10.75 3.25
CA GLU A 121 24.96 -12.02 3.74
C GLU A 121 23.88 -13.11 3.88
N LEU A 122 22.71 -12.76 4.42
CA LEU A 122 21.58 -13.68 4.59
C LEU A 122 21.08 -14.20 3.22
N VAL A 123 21.00 -13.32 2.23
CA VAL A 123 20.57 -13.69 0.87
C VAL A 123 21.64 -14.52 0.15
N GLU A 124 22.87 -14.01 0.06
CA GLU A 124 23.90 -14.61 -0.81
C GLU A 124 24.55 -15.88 -0.23
N LYS A 125 24.66 -15.99 1.10
CA LYS A 125 25.38 -17.11 1.74
C LYS A 125 24.48 -18.12 2.42
N HIS A 126 23.26 -17.73 2.78
CA HIS A 126 22.37 -18.56 3.59
C HIS A 126 21.08 -18.93 2.90
N ASP A 127 20.82 -18.41 1.69
CA ASP A 127 19.59 -18.70 0.94
C ASP A 127 18.34 -18.46 1.80
N VAL A 128 18.33 -17.31 2.46
CA VAL A 128 17.30 -16.97 3.45
C VAL A 128 15.91 -16.87 2.82
N VAL A 129 15.84 -16.44 1.56
CA VAL A 129 14.59 -16.24 0.85
C VAL A 129 13.90 -17.59 0.65
N ASP A 130 14.60 -18.57 0.09
CA ASP A 130 14.01 -19.88 -0.18
C ASP A 130 13.74 -20.65 1.12
N PHE A 131 14.60 -20.47 2.13
CA PHE A 131 14.32 -20.99 3.48
C PHE A 131 13.00 -20.46 4.02
N CYS A 132 12.80 -19.13 4.04
CA CYS A 132 11.59 -18.56 4.58
C CYS A 132 10.37 -18.91 3.72
N LEU A 133 10.50 -18.83 2.39
CA LEU A 133 9.40 -19.13 1.47
C LEU A 133 8.92 -20.58 1.61
N THR A 134 9.86 -21.52 1.66
CA THR A 134 9.58 -22.94 1.90
C THR A 134 8.93 -23.13 3.26
N ALA A 135 9.48 -22.54 4.33
CA ALA A 135 8.93 -22.69 5.66
C ALA A 135 7.51 -22.10 5.77
N THR A 136 7.28 -20.93 5.19
CA THR A 136 5.98 -20.26 5.16
C THR A 136 4.91 -21.10 4.44
N THR A 137 5.25 -21.66 3.27
CA THR A 137 4.30 -22.39 2.42
C THR A 137 4.09 -23.84 2.86
N SER A 138 5.13 -24.51 3.33
CA SER A 138 5.18 -25.97 3.44
C SER A 138 5.61 -26.53 4.80
N ALA A 139 6.09 -25.70 5.74
CA ALA A 139 6.49 -26.23 7.06
C ALA A 139 5.31 -26.95 7.73
N PHE A 140 5.64 -28.04 8.42
CA PHE A 140 4.65 -28.79 9.16
C PHE A 140 4.09 -27.95 10.31
N PHE A 141 4.94 -27.31 11.13
CA PHE A 141 4.50 -26.59 12.33
C PHE A 141 4.09 -25.14 12.03
N ILE A 142 2.95 -24.70 12.58
CA ILE A 142 2.49 -23.30 12.44
C ILE A 142 3.47 -22.28 13.02
N VAL A 143 4.22 -22.62 14.08
CA VAL A 143 5.22 -21.71 14.65
C VAL A 143 6.36 -21.41 13.67
N HIS A 144 6.76 -22.40 12.88
CA HIS A 144 7.78 -22.24 11.84
C HIS A 144 7.27 -21.44 10.65
N ARG A 145 6.01 -21.66 10.24
CA ARG A 145 5.36 -20.84 9.20
C ARG A 145 5.35 -19.37 9.61
N THR A 146 4.99 -19.07 10.86
CA THR A 146 4.89 -17.70 11.34
C THR A 146 6.25 -17.02 11.47
N VAL A 147 7.26 -17.67 12.07
CA VAL A 147 8.58 -17.04 12.20
C VAL A 147 9.25 -16.81 10.83
N ALA A 148 8.98 -17.67 9.85
CA ALA A 148 9.46 -17.49 8.48
C ALA A 148 8.75 -16.32 7.77
N MET A 149 7.43 -16.16 7.96
CA MET A 149 6.67 -15.03 7.42
C MET A 149 7.15 -13.69 8.00
N VAL A 150 7.33 -13.63 9.32
CA VAL A 150 7.91 -12.46 10.00
C VAL A 150 9.31 -12.18 9.49
N GLY A 151 10.11 -13.24 9.25
CA GLY A 151 11.41 -13.14 8.61
C GLY A 151 11.37 -12.47 7.25
N LEU A 152 10.49 -12.93 6.34
CA LEU A 152 10.30 -12.31 5.02
C LEU A 152 9.92 -10.84 5.14
N ARG A 153 8.95 -10.52 6.01
CA ARG A 153 8.53 -9.13 6.24
C ARG A 153 9.69 -8.25 6.68
N LEU A 154 10.50 -8.72 7.64
CA LEU A 154 11.65 -7.97 8.16
C LEU A 154 12.79 -7.87 7.15
N LEU A 155 13.02 -8.90 6.34
CA LEU A 155 13.99 -8.86 5.25
C LEU A 155 13.59 -7.81 4.19
N VAL A 156 12.31 -7.74 3.82
CA VAL A 156 11.81 -6.73 2.88
C VAL A 156 11.89 -5.32 3.47
N THR A 157 11.40 -5.12 4.69
CA THR A 157 11.26 -3.79 5.29
C THR A 157 12.56 -3.22 5.86
N GLN A 158 13.41 -4.05 6.47
CA GLN A 158 14.61 -3.62 7.18
C GLN A 158 15.89 -4.24 6.63
N GLY A 159 15.81 -5.40 5.99
CA GLY A 159 16.96 -6.10 5.40
C GLY A 159 17.29 -5.71 3.96
N PHE A 160 16.57 -4.74 3.39
CA PHE A 160 16.76 -4.30 2.00
C PHE A 160 16.64 -5.44 0.97
N LEU A 161 15.83 -6.47 1.26
CA LEU A 161 15.70 -7.64 0.39
C LEU A 161 15.33 -7.25 -1.04
N LYS A 162 14.51 -6.21 -1.21
CA LYS A 162 14.13 -5.64 -2.52
C LYS A 162 15.32 -5.32 -3.44
N ASP A 163 16.49 -4.98 -2.89
CA ASP A 163 17.70 -4.64 -3.65
C ASP A 163 18.41 -5.89 -4.20
N HIS A 164 18.02 -7.09 -3.76
CA HIS A 164 18.66 -8.36 -4.08
C HIS A 164 17.76 -9.32 -4.87
N LEU A 165 16.50 -8.97 -5.10
CA LEU A 165 15.55 -9.84 -5.79
C LEU A 165 15.55 -9.62 -7.30
N SER A 166 15.54 -10.72 -8.04
CA SER A 166 15.16 -10.71 -9.45
C SER A 166 13.66 -10.50 -9.59
N VAL A 167 13.22 -10.12 -10.80
CA VAL A 167 11.80 -10.09 -11.17
C VAL A 167 11.13 -11.43 -10.89
N ALA A 168 11.81 -12.53 -11.25
CA ALA A 168 11.29 -13.88 -11.07
C ALA A 168 11.10 -14.28 -9.61
N LYS A 169 12.09 -13.99 -8.76
CA LYS A 169 11.96 -14.28 -7.33
C LYS A 169 10.92 -13.37 -6.67
N THR A 170 10.79 -12.12 -7.12
CA THR A 170 9.75 -11.21 -6.61
C THR A 170 8.35 -11.73 -6.91
N SER A 171 8.07 -12.16 -8.16
CA SER A 171 6.76 -12.71 -8.52
C SER A 171 6.45 -14.03 -7.81
N GLU A 172 7.47 -14.89 -7.63
CA GLU A 172 7.36 -16.14 -6.84
C GLU A 172 6.93 -15.86 -5.40
N ILE A 173 7.61 -14.93 -4.72
CA ILE A 173 7.26 -14.52 -3.35
C ILE A 173 5.83 -13.99 -3.32
N MET A 174 5.47 -13.06 -4.21
CA MET A 174 4.13 -12.47 -4.22
C MET A 174 3.05 -13.53 -4.37
N LYS A 175 3.17 -14.47 -5.32
CA LYS A 175 2.18 -15.54 -5.50
C LYS A 175 2.09 -16.49 -4.33
N ALA A 176 3.24 -16.91 -3.80
CA ALA A 176 3.27 -17.79 -2.65
C ALA A 176 2.58 -17.15 -1.43
N LEU A 177 2.85 -15.87 -1.18
CA LEU A 177 2.23 -15.13 -0.08
C LEU A 177 0.74 -14.87 -0.31
N CYS A 178 0.31 -14.54 -1.54
CA CYS A 178 -1.11 -14.49 -1.89
C CYS A 178 -1.80 -15.85 -1.69
N GLY A 179 -1.16 -16.95 -2.08
CA GLY A 179 -1.65 -18.30 -1.81
C GLY A 179 -1.81 -18.58 -0.32
N CYS A 180 -0.83 -18.15 0.49
CA CYS A 180 -0.91 -18.25 1.94
C CYS A 180 -2.09 -17.45 2.52
N MET A 181 -2.37 -16.25 1.99
CA MET A 181 -3.53 -15.45 2.38
C MET A 181 -4.86 -16.13 2.01
N LEU A 182 -4.90 -16.87 0.91
CA LEU A 182 -6.12 -17.52 0.40
C LEU A 182 -6.39 -18.92 0.98
N THR A 183 -5.52 -19.47 1.83
CA THR A 183 -5.61 -20.88 2.27
C THR A 183 -6.66 -21.12 3.38
N GLY A 184 -6.90 -20.13 4.23
CA GLY A 184 -7.82 -20.21 5.37
C GLY A 184 -7.21 -20.84 6.63
N PRO A 185 -7.89 -20.74 7.79
CA PRO A 185 -7.33 -21.11 9.10
C PRO A 185 -7.34 -22.62 9.42
N LYS A 186 -7.77 -23.48 8.48
CA LYS A 186 -8.05 -24.91 8.74
C LYS A 186 -6.85 -25.64 9.35
N LEU A 187 -5.66 -25.48 8.78
CA LEU A 187 -4.43 -26.12 9.28
C LEU A 187 -4.09 -25.68 10.73
N TRP A 188 -4.31 -24.41 11.06
CA TRP A 188 -4.06 -23.87 12.40
C TRP A 188 -5.02 -24.47 13.42
N ILE A 189 -6.29 -24.60 13.04
CA ILE A 189 -7.31 -25.25 13.88
C ILE A 189 -6.96 -26.73 14.11
N GLU A 190 -6.55 -27.45 13.07
CA GLU A 190 -6.20 -28.87 13.16
C GLU A 190 -5.00 -29.09 14.10
N GLN A 191 -3.91 -28.36 13.91
CA GLN A 191 -2.72 -28.53 14.74
C GLN A 191 -2.88 -28.09 16.19
N LEU A 192 -3.64 -27.03 16.46
CA LEU A 192 -3.85 -26.58 17.84
C LEU A 192 -4.82 -27.50 18.60
N ARG A 193 -5.53 -28.39 17.91
CA ARG A 193 -6.43 -29.39 18.50
C ARG A 193 -5.81 -30.78 18.64
N ASP A 194 -4.81 -31.10 17.84
CA ASP A 194 -4.13 -32.40 17.87
C ASP A 194 -3.19 -32.50 19.10
N PRO A 195 -3.34 -33.52 19.97
CA PRO A 195 -2.44 -33.76 21.10
C PRO A 195 -0.94 -33.81 20.74
N ALA A 196 -0.60 -34.24 19.51
CA ALA A 196 0.78 -34.30 19.05
C ALA A 196 1.39 -32.91 18.78
N THR A 197 0.56 -31.88 18.57
CA THR A 197 1.01 -30.55 18.15
C THR A 197 0.40 -29.39 18.94
N THR A 198 -0.52 -29.66 19.88
CA THR A 198 -1.23 -28.65 20.69
C THR A 198 -0.28 -27.84 21.59
N TRP A 199 0.92 -28.36 21.90
CA TRP A 199 1.94 -27.62 22.62
C TRP A 199 2.40 -26.34 21.90
N GLN A 200 2.13 -26.20 20.60
CA GLN A 200 2.32 -24.94 19.85
C GLN A 200 1.45 -23.81 20.39
N SER A 201 0.43 -24.12 21.20
CA SER A 201 -0.31 -23.14 21.99
C SER A 201 0.63 -22.28 22.86
N MET A 202 1.83 -22.74 23.21
CA MET A 202 2.81 -21.92 23.95
C MET A 202 3.20 -20.65 23.18
N TYR A 203 3.35 -20.75 21.85
CA TYR A 203 3.56 -19.57 21.00
C TYR A 203 2.32 -18.66 21.00
N CYS A 204 1.13 -19.27 20.96
CA CYS A 204 -0.14 -18.55 20.87
C CYS A 204 -0.67 -17.98 22.20
N PHE A 205 -0.29 -18.51 23.35
CA PHE A 205 -0.94 -18.19 24.62
C PHE A 205 0.04 -18.09 25.78
N GLY A 206 1.35 -18.18 25.52
CA GLY A 206 2.36 -18.30 26.57
C GLY A 206 2.23 -19.56 27.43
N SER A 207 1.37 -20.51 27.05
CA SER A 207 1.06 -21.71 27.83
C SER A 207 0.86 -22.93 26.93
N VAL A 208 1.37 -24.08 27.37
CA VAL A 208 1.30 -25.37 26.66
C VAL A 208 -0.05 -26.04 26.89
N GLY A 209 -0.63 -26.63 25.84
CA GLY A 209 -1.82 -27.48 25.95
C GLY A 209 -3.11 -26.70 26.20
N ALA A 210 -3.34 -25.61 25.46
CA ALA A 210 -4.60 -24.88 25.55
C ALA A 210 -5.80 -25.82 25.30
N PRO A 211 -6.91 -25.70 26.06
CA PRO A 211 -8.07 -26.58 25.89
C PRO A 211 -8.58 -26.58 24.44
N THR A 212 -8.95 -27.75 23.90
CA THR A 212 -9.41 -27.91 22.50
C THR A 212 -10.55 -26.96 22.13
N ALA A 213 -11.46 -26.69 23.07
CA ALA A 213 -12.57 -25.74 22.90
C ALA A 213 -12.07 -24.30 22.68
N LYS A 214 -11.02 -23.89 23.40
CA LYS A 214 -10.36 -22.58 23.27
C LYS A 214 -9.58 -22.48 21.96
N ALA A 215 -8.85 -23.54 21.59
CA ALA A 215 -8.06 -23.61 20.37
C ALA A 215 -8.93 -23.39 19.11
N ARG A 216 -10.12 -24.00 19.03
CA ARG A 216 -11.03 -23.84 17.87
C ARG A 216 -11.45 -22.38 17.64
N ARG A 217 -11.67 -21.62 18.71
CA ARG A 217 -12.12 -20.23 18.64
C ARG A 217 -10.97 -19.25 18.37
N TYR A 218 -9.76 -19.55 18.87
CA TYR A 218 -8.64 -18.61 18.78
C TYR A 218 -7.65 -18.86 17.63
N ALA A 219 -7.50 -20.09 17.17
CA ALA A 219 -6.59 -20.43 16.08
C ALA A 219 -6.79 -19.54 14.83
N PRO A 220 -8.02 -19.20 14.41
CA PRO A 220 -8.24 -18.31 13.27
C PRO A 220 -7.64 -16.91 13.44
N ARG A 221 -7.59 -16.38 14.67
CA ARG A 221 -6.98 -15.07 14.95
C ARG A 221 -5.47 -15.08 14.69
N TYR A 222 -4.76 -16.13 15.11
CA TYR A 222 -3.34 -16.26 14.82
C TYR A 222 -3.03 -16.48 13.34
N TYR A 223 -3.91 -17.21 12.64
CA TYR A 223 -3.83 -17.29 11.19
C TYR A 223 -4.01 -15.90 10.55
N SER A 224 -4.92 -15.08 11.06
CA SER A 224 -5.15 -13.72 10.55
C SER A 224 -3.91 -12.82 10.71
N MET A 225 -3.22 -12.90 11.85
CA MET A 225 -1.92 -12.20 12.04
C MET A 225 -0.85 -12.71 11.07
N TYR A 226 -0.83 -14.01 10.78
CA TYR A 226 0.07 -14.59 9.78
C TYR A 226 -0.24 -14.07 8.36
N GLN A 227 -1.52 -14.02 7.98
CA GLN A 227 -1.95 -13.47 6.69
C GLN A 227 -1.62 -11.99 6.57
N GLU A 228 -1.84 -11.21 7.63
CA GLU A 228 -1.50 -9.79 7.65
C GLU A 228 -0.01 -9.57 7.40
N ASN A 229 0.87 -10.35 8.06
CA ASN A 229 2.30 -10.28 7.76
C ASN A 229 2.61 -10.61 6.28
N ALA A 230 1.86 -11.54 5.66
CA ALA A 230 1.98 -11.83 4.24
C ALA A 230 1.58 -10.62 3.38
N ALA A 231 0.43 -10.02 3.67
CA ALA A 231 -0.13 -8.87 2.96
C ALA A 231 0.84 -7.68 3.00
N TRP A 232 1.36 -7.38 4.19
CA TRP A 232 2.38 -6.35 4.38
C TRP A 232 3.68 -6.65 3.65
N THR A 233 4.14 -7.90 3.64
CA THR A 233 5.35 -8.27 2.89
C THR A 233 5.17 -8.03 1.40
N VAL A 234 4.01 -8.39 0.84
CA VAL A 234 3.66 -8.16 -0.57
C VAL A 234 3.63 -6.67 -0.90
N LEU A 235 2.98 -5.86 -0.06
CA LEU A 235 2.95 -4.41 -0.24
C LEU A 235 4.36 -3.81 -0.20
N GLU A 236 5.15 -4.14 0.83
CA GLU A 236 6.48 -3.56 1.06
C GLU A 236 7.51 -3.97 -0.01
N LEU A 237 7.27 -5.07 -0.75
CA LEU A 237 8.06 -5.40 -1.94
C LEU A 237 7.90 -4.37 -3.05
N MET A 238 6.70 -3.79 -3.21
CA MET A 238 6.41 -2.74 -4.20
C MET A 238 6.68 -1.34 -3.63
N PHE A 239 6.70 -1.20 -2.31
CA PHE A 239 6.92 0.06 -1.62
C PHE A 239 8.40 0.47 -1.56
N ARG A 240 8.95 0.81 -2.73
CA ARG A 240 10.37 1.08 -2.95
C ARG A 240 10.67 2.58 -3.07
N TYR A 241 11.84 2.98 -2.59
CA TYR A 241 12.39 4.31 -2.81
C TYR A 241 13.90 4.25 -3.10
N PRO A 242 14.40 4.88 -4.17
CA PRO A 242 13.63 5.55 -5.23
C PRO A 242 12.60 4.63 -5.91
N VAL A 243 11.51 5.21 -6.41
CA VAL A 243 10.43 4.43 -7.05
C VAL A 243 10.97 3.83 -8.36
N PRO A 244 10.87 2.50 -8.57
CA PRO A 244 11.25 1.87 -9.82
C PRO A 244 10.51 2.47 -11.01
N GLU A 245 11.15 2.45 -12.17
CA GLU A 245 10.49 2.77 -13.42
C GLU A 245 9.40 1.75 -13.75
N GLN A 246 8.35 2.18 -14.43
CA GLN A 246 7.19 1.35 -14.72
C GLN A 246 7.52 0.08 -15.53
N VAL A 247 8.59 0.11 -16.32
CA VAL A 247 9.15 -1.07 -17.01
C VAL A 247 9.41 -2.24 -16.05
N TYR A 248 9.90 -1.97 -14.83
CA TYR A 248 10.16 -3.02 -13.83
C TYR A 248 8.88 -3.75 -13.44
N TYR A 249 7.80 -3.02 -13.18
CA TYR A 249 6.50 -3.62 -12.83
C TYR A 249 5.89 -4.34 -14.02
N ASN A 250 6.03 -3.80 -15.23
CA ASN A 250 5.60 -4.47 -16.45
C ASN A 250 6.32 -5.81 -16.65
N GLN A 251 7.64 -5.85 -16.46
CA GLN A 251 8.42 -7.10 -16.54
C GLN A 251 7.95 -8.13 -15.50
N LEU A 252 7.59 -7.68 -14.30
CA LEU A 252 7.02 -8.54 -13.25
C LEU A 252 5.69 -9.13 -13.66
N ILE A 253 4.78 -8.31 -14.18
CA ILE A 253 3.47 -8.75 -14.67
C ILE A 253 3.62 -9.67 -15.89
N GLU A 254 4.52 -9.36 -16.83
CA GLU A 254 4.78 -10.19 -18.01
C GLU A 254 5.36 -11.56 -17.65
N HIS A 255 6.27 -11.59 -16.67
CA HIS A 255 6.85 -12.83 -16.19
C HIS A 255 5.81 -13.72 -15.49
N ASP A 256 4.94 -13.14 -14.66
CA ASP A 256 3.88 -13.89 -13.99
C ASP A 256 2.54 -13.10 -13.91
N PRO A 257 1.71 -13.17 -14.97
CA PRO A 257 0.46 -12.42 -15.04
C PRO A 257 -0.56 -12.80 -13.96
N GLU A 258 -0.45 -13.98 -13.37
CA GLU A 258 -1.37 -14.46 -12.34
C GLU A 258 -1.20 -13.70 -11.01
N VAL A 259 -0.11 -12.95 -10.83
CA VAL A 259 0.07 -12.04 -9.68
C VAL A 259 -1.10 -11.05 -9.59
N ILE A 260 -1.55 -10.51 -10.72
CA ILE A 260 -2.70 -9.59 -10.75
C ILE A 260 -3.96 -10.28 -10.23
N ASP A 261 -4.26 -11.46 -10.76
CA ASP A 261 -5.43 -12.23 -10.36
C ASP A 261 -5.37 -12.59 -8.87
N ALA A 262 -4.18 -12.92 -8.36
CA ALA A 262 -3.95 -13.24 -6.96
C ALA A 262 -4.18 -12.03 -6.05
N LEU A 263 -3.68 -10.84 -6.42
CA LEU A 263 -3.89 -9.59 -5.67
C LEU A 263 -5.36 -9.19 -5.62
N LEU A 264 -6.08 -9.29 -6.74
CA LEU A 264 -7.50 -8.97 -6.80
C LEU A 264 -8.33 -9.98 -6.00
N LYS A 265 -8.00 -11.29 -6.02
CA LYS A 265 -8.65 -12.29 -5.15
C LYS A 265 -8.40 -12.00 -3.67
N VAL A 266 -7.19 -11.59 -3.31
CA VAL A 266 -6.85 -11.17 -1.95
C VAL A 266 -7.70 -9.97 -1.52
N GLY A 267 -7.94 -9.02 -2.44
CA GLY A 267 -8.86 -7.90 -2.23
C GLY A 267 -10.33 -8.27 -1.98
N THR A 268 -10.71 -9.53 -2.13
CA THR A 268 -12.07 -10.05 -1.87
C THR A 268 -12.17 -10.86 -0.59
N ILE A 269 -11.09 -11.00 0.17
CA ILE A 269 -11.09 -11.72 1.45
C ILE A 269 -11.93 -10.93 2.45
N GLN A 270 -13.01 -11.55 2.91
CA GLN A 270 -13.91 -10.94 3.90
C GLN A 270 -13.24 -10.82 5.26
N ARG A 271 -13.53 -9.73 5.99
CA ARG A 271 -13.18 -9.67 7.41
C ARG A 271 -14.06 -10.62 8.19
N GLU A 272 -13.46 -11.15 9.24
CA GLU A 272 -14.04 -12.22 10.04
C GLU A 272 -14.09 -11.80 11.51
N PRO A 273 -15.10 -12.28 12.28
CA PRO A 273 -15.34 -11.78 13.63
C PRO A 273 -14.18 -11.96 14.62
N TRP A 274 -13.33 -12.96 14.40
CA TRP A 274 -12.18 -13.23 15.29
C TRP A 274 -11.04 -12.24 15.13
N TYR A 275 -11.00 -11.46 14.05
CA TYR A 275 -9.98 -10.44 13.79
C TYR A 275 -10.50 -9.36 12.82
N ALA A 276 -11.45 -8.56 13.28
CA ALA A 276 -12.07 -7.51 12.48
C ALA A 276 -11.10 -6.40 12.04
N GLN A 277 -9.93 -6.27 12.66
CA GLN A 277 -8.87 -5.33 12.28
C GLN A 277 -8.10 -5.73 11.01
N LEU A 278 -8.46 -6.84 10.37
CA LEU A 278 -7.70 -7.39 9.25
C LEU A 278 -7.62 -6.42 8.05
N GLU A 279 -6.40 -6.18 7.56
CA GLU A 279 -6.13 -5.20 6.50
C GLU A 279 -5.85 -5.83 5.12
N ILE A 280 -5.96 -7.16 5.00
CA ILE A 280 -5.46 -7.89 3.82
C ILE A 280 -6.10 -7.39 2.51
N ASP A 281 -7.40 -7.14 2.55
CA ASP A 281 -8.20 -6.70 1.41
C ASP A 281 -7.62 -5.41 0.81
N LEU A 282 -7.40 -4.39 1.66
CA LEU A 282 -6.77 -3.13 1.27
C LEU A 282 -5.37 -3.36 0.67
N ARG A 283 -4.51 -4.12 1.37
CA ARG A 283 -3.10 -4.28 0.97
C ARG A 283 -2.97 -4.95 -0.41
N GLY A 284 -3.88 -5.86 -0.77
CA GLY A 284 -3.93 -6.45 -2.10
C GLY A 284 -4.17 -5.39 -3.19
N VAL A 285 -5.13 -4.50 -2.98
CA VAL A 285 -5.50 -3.45 -3.95
C VAL A 285 -4.44 -2.34 -4.00
N GLU A 286 -3.92 -1.89 -2.85
CA GLU A 286 -2.82 -0.90 -2.80
C GLU A 286 -1.57 -1.39 -3.53
N THR A 287 -1.22 -2.67 -3.37
CA THR A 287 -0.09 -3.27 -4.11
C THR A 287 -0.30 -3.14 -5.61
N LEU A 288 -1.52 -3.42 -6.10
CA LEU A 288 -1.85 -3.28 -7.52
C LEU A 288 -1.78 -1.83 -7.99
N VAL A 289 -2.25 -0.88 -7.17
CA VAL A 289 -2.14 0.56 -7.49
C VAL A 289 -0.67 1.00 -7.53
N LEU A 290 0.18 0.51 -6.64
CA LEU A 290 1.62 0.81 -6.68
C LEU A 290 2.31 0.26 -7.92
N MET A 291 1.93 -0.94 -8.37
CA MET A 291 2.45 -1.54 -9.60
C MET A 291 1.99 -0.81 -10.88
N LEU A 292 0.91 -0.04 -10.80
CA LEU A 292 0.29 0.72 -11.88
C LEU A 292 0.17 2.20 -11.49
N ASN A 293 1.19 2.72 -10.81
CA ASN A 293 1.12 4.03 -10.18
C ASN A 293 1.26 5.15 -11.21
N LEU A 294 0.45 6.19 -11.04
CA LEU A 294 0.58 7.40 -11.84
C LEU A 294 1.84 8.17 -11.41
N PRO A 295 2.71 8.58 -12.37
CA PRO A 295 3.87 9.39 -12.04
C PRO A 295 3.47 10.67 -11.30
N ALA A 296 4.03 10.90 -10.12
CA ALA A 296 3.73 12.09 -9.30
C ALA A 296 4.25 13.40 -9.93
N GLU A 297 5.10 13.30 -10.95
CA GLU A 297 5.56 14.42 -11.78
C GLU A 297 4.49 14.90 -12.78
N MET A 298 3.47 14.10 -13.04
CA MET A 298 2.52 14.31 -14.13
C MET A 298 1.12 14.60 -13.60
N VAL A 299 0.35 15.36 -14.38
CA VAL A 299 -1.09 15.47 -14.22
C VAL A 299 -1.74 14.80 -15.43
N PRO A 300 -2.38 13.63 -15.26
CA PRO A 300 -3.03 12.92 -16.35
C PRO A 300 -4.08 13.78 -17.06
N GLY A 301 -4.13 13.70 -18.39
CA GLY A 301 -4.97 14.56 -19.23
C GLY A 301 -4.31 15.87 -19.66
N ILE A 302 -3.09 16.16 -19.18
CA ILE A 302 -2.29 17.32 -19.62
C ILE A 302 -1.09 16.83 -20.42
N GLU A 303 -0.86 17.44 -21.59
CA GLU A 303 0.30 17.14 -22.43
C GLU A 303 1.61 17.54 -21.73
N ILE A 304 2.65 16.70 -21.85
CA ILE A 304 3.97 16.97 -21.28
C ILE A 304 4.67 18.01 -22.17
N GLN A 305 4.73 19.25 -21.70
CA GLN A 305 5.25 20.37 -22.48
C GLN A 305 6.41 21.03 -21.72
N VAL A 306 7.57 20.36 -21.73
CA VAL A 306 8.79 20.78 -21.03
C VAL A 306 9.95 20.91 -22.01
N ASP A 307 10.70 22.01 -21.95
CA ASP A 307 11.81 22.30 -22.88
C ASP A 307 13.04 21.41 -22.66
N ASP A 308 13.17 20.77 -21.49
CA ASP A 308 14.22 19.75 -21.25
C ASP A 308 13.83 18.41 -21.91
N ASP A 309 14.48 18.09 -23.03
CA ASP A 309 14.22 16.87 -23.82
C ASP A 309 14.38 15.58 -22.99
N CYS A 310 15.34 15.54 -22.06
CA CYS A 310 15.58 14.36 -21.24
C CYS A 310 14.41 14.10 -20.29
N ILE A 311 13.92 15.14 -19.61
CA ILE A 311 12.74 15.04 -18.74
C ILE A 311 11.50 14.69 -19.56
N ARG A 312 11.30 15.35 -20.71
CA ARG A 312 10.15 15.10 -21.60
C ARG A 312 10.10 13.64 -22.04
N SER A 313 11.17 13.14 -22.66
CA SER A 313 11.22 11.76 -23.16
C SER A 313 11.11 10.73 -22.03
N ARG A 314 11.68 10.99 -20.85
CA ARG A 314 11.50 10.09 -19.69
C ARG A 314 10.03 10.01 -19.28
N LEU A 315 9.33 11.14 -19.17
CA LEU A 315 7.93 11.15 -18.74
C LEU A 315 6.99 10.56 -19.79
N GLU A 316 7.24 10.82 -21.07
CA GLU A 316 6.54 10.17 -22.18
C GLU A 316 6.70 8.64 -22.10
N ASN A 317 7.93 8.15 -21.95
CA ASN A 317 8.20 6.72 -21.77
C ASN A 317 7.48 6.15 -20.54
N ARG A 318 7.52 6.85 -19.41
CA ARG A 318 6.82 6.40 -18.18
C ARG A 318 5.31 6.31 -18.38
N TRP A 319 4.71 7.26 -19.08
CA TRP A 319 3.29 7.22 -19.42
C TRP A 319 2.96 6.06 -20.35
N GLU A 320 3.77 5.86 -21.39
CA GLU A 320 3.65 4.76 -22.33
C GLU A 320 3.75 3.40 -21.65
N ASP A 321 4.74 3.23 -20.78
CA ASP A 321 4.92 2.03 -19.98
C ASP A 321 3.77 1.81 -19.00
N LEU A 322 3.21 2.87 -18.40
CA LEU A 322 2.05 2.71 -17.51
C LEU A 322 0.85 2.19 -18.29
N MET A 323 0.58 2.77 -19.45
CA MET A 323 -0.50 2.31 -20.31
C MET A 323 -0.27 0.88 -20.82
N LYS A 324 0.99 0.47 -21.05
CA LYS A 324 1.33 -0.94 -21.32
C LYS A 324 0.96 -1.83 -20.13
N GLY A 325 1.29 -1.42 -18.91
CA GLY A 325 0.90 -2.11 -17.67
C GLY A 325 -0.62 -2.26 -17.53
N ILE A 326 -1.38 -1.21 -17.83
CA ILE A 326 -2.84 -1.26 -17.90
C ILE A 326 -3.33 -2.22 -18.99
N GLY A 327 -2.64 -2.27 -20.13
CA GLY A 327 -2.88 -3.26 -21.19
C GLY A 327 -2.73 -4.70 -20.68
N LEU A 328 -1.71 -4.98 -19.87
CA LEU A 328 -1.48 -6.29 -19.26
C LEU A 328 -2.59 -6.65 -18.25
N LEU A 329 -3.01 -5.69 -17.41
CA LEU A 329 -4.14 -5.85 -16.49
C LEU A 329 -5.44 -6.18 -17.24
N THR A 330 -5.77 -5.37 -18.25
CA THR A 330 -7.03 -5.52 -19.02
C THR A 330 -7.01 -6.71 -19.98
N ALA A 331 -5.84 -7.30 -20.25
CA ALA A 331 -5.72 -8.58 -20.95
C ALA A 331 -6.06 -9.78 -20.05
N ARG A 332 -6.13 -9.63 -18.72
CA ARG A 332 -6.46 -10.73 -17.81
C ARG A 332 -7.93 -11.14 -17.97
N PRO A 333 -8.24 -12.45 -17.97
CA PRO A 333 -9.62 -12.90 -18.02
C PRO A 333 -10.43 -12.37 -16.82
N LYS A 334 -11.63 -11.84 -17.08
CA LYS A 334 -12.55 -11.35 -16.04
C LYS A 334 -11.99 -10.22 -15.16
N TRP A 335 -10.94 -9.50 -15.60
CA TRP A 335 -10.33 -8.40 -14.83
C TRP A 335 -11.37 -7.41 -14.28
N CYS A 336 -12.35 -7.02 -15.13
CA CYS A 336 -13.39 -6.07 -14.73
C CYS A 336 -14.28 -6.65 -13.65
N GLN A 337 -14.64 -7.94 -13.73
CA GLN A 337 -15.44 -8.60 -12.70
C GLN A 337 -14.68 -8.67 -11.38
N MET A 338 -13.38 -8.95 -11.41
CA MET A 338 -12.57 -9.02 -10.19
C MET A 338 -12.48 -7.67 -9.47
N ILE A 339 -12.37 -6.56 -10.21
CA ILE A 339 -12.45 -5.19 -9.62
C ILE A 339 -13.84 -4.93 -9.02
N LEU A 340 -14.92 -5.35 -9.71
CA LEU A 340 -16.28 -5.24 -9.18
C LEU A 340 -16.49 -6.08 -7.91
N ASP A 341 -15.87 -7.27 -7.83
CA ASP A 341 -15.98 -8.14 -6.67
C ASP A 341 -15.32 -7.51 -5.44
N VAL A 342 -14.15 -6.88 -5.62
CA VAL A 342 -13.49 -6.08 -4.56
C VAL A 342 -14.40 -4.93 -4.11
N TRP A 343 -14.95 -4.17 -5.06
CA TRP A 343 -15.85 -3.07 -4.71
C TRP A 343 -17.11 -3.54 -3.97
N ASN A 344 -17.71 -4.63 -4.44
CA ASN A 344 -18.90 -5.23 -3.84
C ASN A 344 -18.60 -5.74 -2.43
N HIS A 345 -17.41 -6.29 -2.18
CA HIS A 345 -16.99 -6.66 -0.84
C HIS A 345 -17.01 -5.44 0.10
N ILE A 346 -16.38 -4.34 -0.29
CA ILE A 346 -16.34 -3.11 0.51
C ILE A 346 -17.76 -2.56 0.74
N ALA A 347 -18.58 -2.53 -0.30
CA ALA A 347 -19.91 -1.93 -0.26
C ALA A 347 -20.95 -2.74 0.53
N THR A 348 -20.74 -4.05 0.71
CA THR A 348 -21.70 -4.94 1.39
C THR A 348 -21.36 -5.20 2.85
N GLU A 349 -20.15 -4.87 3.26
CA GLU A 349 -19.69 -5.10 4.63
C GLU A 349 -20.26 -4.02 5.58
N SER A 350 -20.93 -4.45 6.65
CA SER A 350 -21.68 -3.58 7.55
C SER A 350 -20.81 -3.00 8.68
N PRO A 351 -20.82 -1.67 8.91
CA PRO A 351 -20.20 -1.07 10.09
C PRO A 351 -20.75 -1.61 11.41
N ASP A 352 -22.06 -1.91 11.46
CA ASP A 352 -22.71 -2.45 12.66
C ASP A 352 -22.16 -3.85 13.00
N ASP A 353 -22.01 -4.73 11.99
CA ASP A 353 -21.43 -6.06 12.18
C ASP A 353 -19.98 -5.96 12.68
N ILE A 354 -19.20 -5.03 12.13
CA ILE A 354 -17.80 -4.80 12.54
C ILE A 354 -17.73 -4.36 14.01
N GLN A 355 -18.59 -3.42 14.42
CA GLN A 355 -18.66 -2.96 15.80
C GLN A 355 -19.01 -4.10 16.74
N ASP A 356 -20.04 -4.90 16.41
CA ASP A 356 -20.44 -6.07 17.17
C ASP A 356 -19.33 -7.12 17.27
N TRP A 357 -18.52 -7.31 16.22
CA TRP A 357 -17.38 -8.22 16.24
C TRP A 357 -16.26 -7.72 17.16
N LEU A 358 -15.99 -6.41 17.13
CA LEU A 358 -14.97 -5.79 17.95
C LEU A 358 -15.32 -5.88 19.45
N GLU A 359 -16.57 -5.58 19.80
CA GLU A 359 -17.04 -5.65 21.19
C GLU A 359 -16.98 -7.07 21.76
N ARG A 360 -17.25 -8.07 20.93
CA ARG A 360 -17.22 -9.49 21.34
C ARG A 360 -15.87 -10.17 21.17
N ALA A 361 -14.87 -9.48 20.63
CA ALA A 361 -13.58 -10.08 20.27
C ALA A 361 -12.88 -10.75 21.48
N GLN A 362 -13.01 -10.19 22.68
CA GLN A 362 -12.41 -10.78 23.88
C GLN A 362 -13.17 -12.00 24.38
N ASP A 363 -14.50 -11.92 24.43
CA ASP A 363 -15.35 -12.94 25.03
C ASP A 363 -15.52 -14.15 24.11
N ASP A 364 -15.76 -13.92 22.83
CA ASP A 364 -16.03 -14.98 21.85
C ASP A 364 -14.74 -15.54 21.26
N TYR A 365 -13.71 -14.70 21.14
CA TYR A 365 -12.48 -15.01 20.42
C TYR A 365 -11.22 -14.66 21.21
N PHE A 366 -11.24 -14.61 22.54
CA PHE A 366 -10.05 -14.51 23.43
C PHE A 366 -9.00 -13.44 23.05
N ALA A 367 -9.39 -12.34 22.41
CA ALA A 367 -8.47 -11.26 22.06
C ALA A 367 -7.72 -10.78 23.32
N MET A 368 -6.39 -10.68 23.23
CA MET A 368 -5.56 -10.30 24.39
C MET A 368 -5.73 -8.83 24.78
N GLU A 369 -5.95 -7.97 23.79
CA GLU A 369 -6.22 -6.55 24.02
C GLU A 369 -7.72 -6.27 23.91
N PRO A 370 -8.27 -5.41 24.80
CA PRO A 370 -9.63 -4.95 24.67
C PRO A 370 -9.78 -4.06 23.45
N TYR A 371 -10.97 -4.12 22.87
CA TYR A 371 -11.41 -3.18 21.86
C TYR A 371 -11.29 -1.74 22.37
N LYS A 372 -10.79 -0.86 21.50
CA LYS A 372 -10.76 0.58 21.72
C LYS A 372 -11.52 1.23 20.56
N SER A 373 -12.27 2.31 20.83
CA SER A 373 -13.01 3.03 19.78
C SER A 373 -12.13 3.47 18.60
N ARG A 374 -10.84 3.71 18.84
CA ARG A 374 -9.86 3.99 17.77
C ARG A 374 -9.72 2.85 16.75
N ASP A 375 -9.91 1.60 17.17
CA ASP A 375 -9.74 0.43 16.31
C ASP A 375 -10.87 0.40 15.27
N PHE A 376 -12.10 0.82 15.65
CA PHE A 376 -13.20 0.99 14.72
C PHE A 376 -12.92 2.11 13.70
N ILE A 377 -12.42 3.25 14.17
CA ILE A 377 -12.04 4.38 13.29
C ILE A 377 -10.94 3.95 12.32
N GLU A 378 -9.95 3.18 12.78
CA GLU A 378 -8.88 2.63 11.94
C GLU A 378 -9.45 1.69 10.87
N ILE A 379 -10.36 0.78 11.22
CA ILE A 379 -11.02 -0.11 10.23
C ILE A 379 -11.81 0.69 9.19
N MET A 380 -12.58 1.71 9.62
CA MET A 380 -13.30 2.57 8.68
C MET A 380 -12.34 3.37 7.79
N THR A 381 -11.21 3.83 8.33
CA THR A 381 -10.16 4.48 7.53
C THR A 381 -9.58 3.52 6.49
N LEU A 382 -9.28 2.28 6.88
CA LEU A 382 -8.76 1.25 5.96
C LEU A 382 -9.77 0.90 4.85
N ARG A 383 -11.05 0.79 5.19
CA ARG A 383 -12.14 0.64 4.20
C ARG A 383 -12.18 1.81 3.23
N GLY A 384 -12.11 3.04 3.75
CA GLY A 384 -12.00 4.26 2.94
C GLY A 384 -10.81 4.24 1.98
N CYS A 385 -9.61 3.87 2.47
CA CYS A 385 -8.41 3.68 1.66
C CYS A 385 -8.62 2.66 0.52
N SER A 386 -9.39 1.59 0.78
CA SER A 386 -9.67 0.54 -0.21
C SER A 386 -10.57 1.08 -1.32
N ARG A 387 -11.58 1.91 -0.96
CA ARG A 387 -12.47 2.58 -1.91
C ARG A 387 -11.68 3.50 -2.85
N ILE A 388 -10.85 4.38 -2.31
CA ILE A 388 -10.07 5.32 -3.11
C ILE A 388 -9.02 4.60 -3.96
N ALA A 389 -8.47 3.47 -3.50
CA ALA A 389 -7.56 2.65 -4.29
C ALA A 389 -8.24 2.03 -5.52
N VAL A 390 -9.45 1.49 -5.36
CA VAL A 390 -10.27 0.99 -6.49
C VAL A 390 -10.62 2.12 -7.46
N GLN A 391 -11.06 3.28 -6.95
CA GLN A 391 -11.40 4.44 -7.79
C GLN A 391 -10.17 4.98 -8.54
N ARG A 392 -8.99 5.00 -7.92
CA ARG A 392 -7.71 5.38 -8.54
C ARG A 392 -7.34 4.43 -9.67
N LEU A 393 -7.51 3.13 -9.46
CA LEU A 393 -7.29 2.11 -10.49
C LEU A 393 -8.23 2.31 -11.68
N ILE A 394 -9.53 2.51 -11.44
CA ILE A 394 -10.53 2.77 -12.49
C ILE A 394 -10.19 4.05 -13.27
N SER A 395 -9.83 5.12 -12.57
CA SER A 395 -9.39 6.38 -13.19
C SER A 395 -8.21 6.13 -14.13
N THR A 396 -7.22 5.35 -13.70
CA THR A 396 -6.03 5.01 -14.50
C THR A 396 -6.40 4.15 -15.72
N ILE A 397 -7.26 3.14 -15.53
CA ILE A 397 -7.77 2.27 -16.61
C ILE A 397 -8.49 3.09 -17.67
N SER A 398 -9.28 4.10 -17.27
CA SER A 398 -10.07 4.90 -18.22
C SER A 398 -9.20 5.66 -19.24
N PHE A 399 -7.95 6.03 -18.90
CA PHE A 399 -7.03 6.65 -19.86
C PHE A 399 -6.65 5.70 -21.00
N SER A 400 -6.62 4.38 -20.74
CA SER A 400 -6.37 3.39 -21.80
C SER A 400 -7.50 3.29 -22.82
N SER A 401 -8.70 3.78 -22.48
CA SER A 401 -9.88 3.74 -23.37
C SER A 401 -9.69 4.46 -24.69
N GLU A 402 -8.71 5.38 -24.72
CA GLU A 402 -8.38 6.30 -25.81
C GLU A 402 -7.35 5.72 -26.77
N ARG A 403 -6.66 4.64 -26.38
CA ARG A 403 -5.58 4.04 -27.17
C ARG A 403 -6.16 3.10 -28.22
N GLN A 404 -5.61 3.11 -29.43
CA GLN A 404 -6.00 2.15 -30.46
C GLN A 404 -5.62 0.72 -30.02
N GLY A 405 -6.52 -0.24 -30.24
CA GLY A 405 -6.27 -1.65 -29.92
C GLY A 405 -6.30 -2.01 -28.42
N ASN A 406 -6.87 -1.15 -27.56
CA ASN A 406 -7.03 -1.47 -26.15
C ASN A 406 -8.01 -2.64 -25.92
N ASN A 407 -7.85 -3.35 -24.80
CA ASN A 407 -8.73 -4.46 -24.40
C ASN A 407 -10.01 -4.00 -23.67
N LEU A 408 -10.22 -2.69 -23.52
CA LEU A 408 -11.32 -2.13 -22.73
C LEU A 408 -12.58 -2.00 -23.59
N THR A 409 -13.60 -2.81 -23.29
CA THR A 409 -14.87 -2.77 -24.02
C THR A 409 -15.80 -1.68 -23.48
N ASP A 410 -16.80 -1.30 -24.28
CA ASP A 410 -17.86 -0.38 -23.83
C ASP A 410 -18.63 -0.95 -22.63
N GLY A 411 -18.79 -2.28 -22.59
CA GLY A 411 -19.43 -2.97 -21.47
C GLY A 411 -18.64 -2.86 -20.17
N ASP A 412 -17.31 -2.84 -20.24
CA ASP A 412 -16.48 -2.68 -19.05
C ASP A 412 -16.58 -1.26 -18.48
N LEU A 413 -16.52 -0.23 -19.35
CA LEU A 413 -16.72 1.17 -18.95
C LEU A 413 -18.09 1.37 -18.26
N LEU A 414 -19.15 0.79 -18.82
CA LEU A 414 -20.50 0.91 -18.26
C LEU A 414 -20.67 0.16 -16.93
N LYS A 415 -19.96 -0.97 -16.73
CA LYS A 415 -19.96 -1.67 -15.44
C LYS A 415 -19.27 -0.85 -14.36
N LEU A 416 -18.15 -0.20 -14.69
CA LEU A 416 -17.38 0.63 -13.76
C LEU A 416 -18.08 1.96 -13.44
N LEU A 417 -18.99 2.42 -14.29
CA LEU A 417 -19.76 3.67 -14.09
C LEU A 417 -20.51 3.72 -12.76
N GLY A 418 -21.02 2.57 -12.28
CA GLY A 418 -21.70 2.52 -10.99
C GLY A 418 -20.79 2.89 -9.81
N ILE A 419 -19.52 2.49 -9.88
CA ILE A 419 -18.52 2.82 -8.86
C ILE A 419 -18.25 4.33 -8.87
N GLY A 420 -17.89 4.88 -10.04
CA GLY A 420 -17.64 6.31 -10.19
C GLY A 420 -18.83 7.16 -9.72
N ASN A 421 -20.06 6.76 -10.09
CA ASN A 421 -21.26 7.49 -9.71
C ASN A 421 -21.49 7.47 -8.19
N SER A 422 -21.29 6.31 -7.54
CA SER A 422 -21.43 6.18 -6.08
C SER A 422 -20.39 6.98 -5.30
N ALA A 423 -19.21 7.19 -5.90
CA ALA A 423 -18.13 7.97 -5.31
C ALA A 423 -18.29 9.49 -5.52
N CYS A 424 -18.95 9.91 -6.59
CA CYS A 424 -19.24 11.32 -6.89
C CYS A 424 -20.57 11.77 -6.25
N GLN A 425 -20.60 11.80 -4.92
CA GLN A 425 -21.77 12.19 -4.10
C GLN A 425 -21.42 13.29 -3.10
N VAL A 426 -22.44 13.97 -2.57
CA VAL A 426 -22.26 14.95 -1.49
C VAL A 426 -21.78 14.20 -0.25
N ILE A 427 -20.64 14.61 0.29
CA ILE A 427 -20.02 14.02 1.48
C ILE A 427 -20.46 14.81 2.70
N LYS A 428 -21.04 14.13 3.69
CA LYS A 428 -21.35 14.72 5.01
C LYS A 428 -20.04 15.11 5.70
N THR A 429 -20.03 16.22 6.42
CA THR A 429 -18.85 16.65 7.20
C THR A 429 -19.01 16.34 8.68
N GLU A 430 -17.92 16.32 9.45
CA GLU A 430 -17.99 16.20 10.92
C GLU A 430 -18.87 17.29 11.56
N HIS A 431 -18.90 18.50 10.98
CA HIS A 431 -19.79 19.56 11.43
C HIS A 431 -21.26 19.23 11.14
N ASN A 432 -21.54 18.50 10.05
CA ASN A 432 -22.90 18.02 9.78
C ASN A 432 -23.31 16.99 10.84
N LEU A 433 -22.35 16.30 11.47
CA LEU A 433 -22.64 15.31 12.49
C LEU A 433 -23.00 15.96 13.85
N LEU A 434 -22.23 16.97 14.27
CA LEU A 434 -22.46 17.69 15.54
C LEU A 434 -23.82 18.41 15.67
N GLY A 435 -24.61 18.49 14.58
CA GLY A 435 -25.92 19.15 14.53
C GLY A 435 -27.14 18.25 14.73
N PHE A 436 -27.00 16.91 14.75
CA PHE A 436 -28.12 15.98 14.89
C PHE A 436 -28.04 15.20 16.21
N GLN A 437 -29.14 15.16 16.96
CA GLN A 437 -29.20 14.53 18.29
C GLN A 437 -29.34 12.99 18.27
N ASP A 438 -29.53 12.39 17.09
CA ASP A 438 -29.69 10.93 16.88
C ASP A 438 -28.80 10.49 15.70
N GLU A 439 -27.50 10.33 15.93
CA GLU A 439 -26.57 9.90 14.87
C GLU A 439 -26.43 8.39 14.86
N SER A 440 -26.58 7.77 13.68
CA SER A 440 -26.31 6.36 13.52
C SER A 440 -24.80 6.10 13.39
N LEU A 441 -24.32 4.98 13.93
CA LEU A 441 -22.92 4.52 13.77
C LEU A 441 -22.51 4.48 12.29
N VAL A 442 -23.45 4.12 11.42
CA VAL A 442 -23.28 4.06 9.97
C VAL A 442 -22.96 5.43 9.38
N ASP A 443 -23.58 6.51 9.86
CA ASP A 443 -23.30 7.87 9.38
C ASP A 443 -21.89 8.32 9.78
N ALA A 444 -21.47 8.01 11.01
CA ALA A 444 -20.10 8.31 11.47
C ALA A 444 -19.06 7.51 10.67
N ALA A 445 -19.33 6.21 10.42
CA ALA A 445 -18.49 5.35 9.60
C ALA A 445 -18.35 5.90 8.16
N GLU A 446 -19.45 6.32 7.53
CA GLU A 446 -19.43 6.88 6.18
C GLU A 446 -18.56 8.14 6.10
N VAL A 447 -18.60 9.02 7.10
CA VAL A 447 -17.75 10.22 7.14
C VAL A 447 -16.27 9.84 7.23
N ILE A 448 -15.91 8.89 8.11
CA ILE A 448 -14.52 8.43 8.26
C ILE A 448 -14.02 7.80 6.96
N GLU A 449 -14.80 6.90 6.35
CA GLU A 449 -14.43 6.23 5.10
C GLU A 449 -14.18 7.23 3.97
N ARG A 450 -15.09 8.20 3.79
CA ARG A 450 -15.00 9.16 2.68
C ARG A 450 -13.90 10.20 2.84
N GLN A 451 -13.40 10.40 4.06
CA GLN A 451 -12.29 11.31 4.38
C GLN A 451 -10.93 10.61 4.47
N ALA A 452 -10.88 9.29 4.33
CA ALA A 452 -9.63 8.54 4.37
C ALA A 452 -8.74 8.91 3.17
N GLU A 453 -7.44 9.08 3.42
CA GLU A 453 -6.43 9.36 2.39
C GLU A 453 -5.28 8.35 2.49
N ALA A 454 -4.67 8.00 1.35
CA ALA A 454 -3.48 7.16 1.32
C ALA A 454 -2.27 7.99 0.85
N PHE A 455 -1.53 8.54 1.81
CA PHE A 455 -0.37 9.39 1.58
C PHE A 455 0.82 8.90 2.41
N ASP A 456 1.53 7.89 1.89
CA ASP A 456 2.49 7.11 2.67
C ASP A 456 3.93 7.18 2.12
N LYS A 457 4.88 7.24 3.05
CA LYS A 457 6.32 7.11 2.77
C LYS A 457 6.77 5.66 2.82
N PRO A 458 7.78 5.27 2.02
CA PRO A 458 8.41 3.95 2.09
C PRO A 458 8.95 3.69 3.51
N ASN A 459 9.06 2.41 3.88
CA ASN A 459 9.62 1.98 5.15
C ASN A 459 8.88 2.57 6.38
N ARG A 460 7.59 2.88 6.28
CA ARG A 460 6.79 3.37 7.42
C ARG A 460 6.81 2.42 8.62
N ALA A 461 7.02 1.13 8.36
CA ALA A 461 7.18 0.09 9.36
C ALA A 461 8.58 -0.01 9.98
N ASP A 462 9.60 0.70 9.44
CA ASP A 462 10.96 0.73 10.00
C ASP A 462 11.13 1.93 10.96
N PRO A 463 11.35 1.69 12.27
CA PRO A 463 11.60 2.77 13.23
C PRO A 463 12.78 3.68 12.86
N VAL A 464 13.79 3.15 12.16
CA VAL A 464 14.97 3.91 11.70
C VAL A 464 14.68 4.60 10.38
N GLY A 465 13.91 3.97 9.50
CA GLY A 465 13.47 4.54 8.21
C GLY A 465 12.66 5.83 8.38
N LYS A 466 11.91 5.96 9.47
CA LYS A 466 11.17 7.20 9.83
C LYS A 466 12.06 8.44 10.00
N LEU A 467 13.38 8.26 10.17
CA LEU A 467 14.33 9.36 10.28
C LEU A 467 14.76 9.92 8.92
N ASP A 468 14.50 9.21 7.83
CA ASP A 468 14.81 9.70 6.49
C ASP A 468 13.81 10.77 6.06
N LYS A 469 14.19 12.03 6.27
CA LYS A 469 13.40 13.20 5.88
C LYS A 469 13.36 13.40 4.37
N ASN A 470 14.27 12.78 3.61
CA ASN A 470 14.39 12.96 2.17
C ASN A 470 13.51 11.97 1.39
N ALA A 471 13.06 10.88 2.02
CA ALA A 471 12.16 9.93 1.39
C ALA A 471 10.83 10.60 1.00
N GLU A 472 10.44 10.42 -0.27
CA GLU A 472 9.20 10.92 -0.82
C GLU A 472 8.01 10.01 -0.47
N HIS A 473 6.80 10.56 -0.55
CA HIS A 473 5.59 9.75 -0.49
C HIS A 473 5.44 8.96 -1.79
N VAL A 474 5.33 7.64 -1.70
CA VAL A 474 5.27 6.73 -2.86
C VAL A 474 3.83 6.37 -3.20
N LEU A 475 2.99 6.19 -2.19
CA LEU A 475 1.55 6.04 -2.34
C LEU A 475 0.89 7.40 -2.11
N GLN A 476 0.18 7.89 -3.12
CA GLN A 476 -0.47 9.21 -3.10
C GLN A 476 -1.86 9.11 -3.73
N ILE A 477 -2.88 8.87 -2.91
CA ILE A 477 -4.29 8.76 -3.29
C ILE A 477 -5.12 9.63 -2.35
N ASN A 478 -5.94 10.51 -2.93
CA ASN A 478 -6.75 11.47 -2.18
C ASN A 478 -7.97 10.80 -1.59
N ASP A 479 -8.61 11.53 -0.68
CA ASP A 479 -9.96 11.23 -0.21
C ASP A 479 -10.97 11.04 -1.36
N GLU A 480 -12.11 10.44 -1.02
CA GLU A 480 -13.17 10.16 -1.98
C GLU A 480 -13.77 11.45 -2.57
N GLY A 481 -13.69 12.57 -1.84
CA GLY A 481 -14.15 13.88 -2.28
C GLY A 481 -13.40 14.42 -3.50
N VAL A 482 -12.18 13.95 -3.77
CA VAL A 482 -11.44 14.28 -5.00
C VAL A 482 -11.30 13.08 -5.92
N THR A 483 -10.95 11.91 -5.37
CA THR A 483 -10.72 10.69 -6.16
C THR A 483 -12.01 10.19 -6.82
N GLY A 484 -13.15 10.29 -6.13
CA GLY A 484 -14.46 9.90 -6.64
C GLY A 484 -14.90 10.74 -7.86
N PRO A 485 -14.97 12.07 -7.75
CA PRO A 485 -15.24 12.97 -8.88
C PRO A 485 -14.27 12.80 -10.05
N THR A 486 -12.97 12.64 -9.77
CA THR A 486 -11.96 12.40 -10.82
C THR A 486 -12.27 11.10 -11.57
N CYS A 487 -12.54 10.02 -10.84
CA CYS A 487 -12.93 8.74 -11.42
C CYS A 487 -14.19 8.84 -12.30
N GLN A 488 -15.22 9.51 -11.79
CA GLN A 488 -16.48 9.68 -12.53
C GLN A 488 -16.30 10.48 -13.81
N LEU A 489 -15.61 11.63 -13.75
CA LEU A 489 -15.37 12.46 -14.92
C LEU A 489 -14.51 11.76 -15.95
N ARG A 490 -13.50 11.00 -15.52
CA ARG A 490 -12.66 10.21 -16.43
C ARG A 490 -13.43 9.10 -17.15
N LEU A 491 -14.38 8.45 -16.46
CA LEU A 491 -15.33 7.54 -17.11
C LEU A 491 -16.24 8.30 -18.09
N TYR A 492 -16.75 9.47 -17.72
CA TYR A 492 -17.55 10.31 -18.61
C TYR A 492 -16.78 10.75 -19.86
N VAL A 493 -15.50 11.12 -19.75
CA VAL A 493 -14.65 11.41 -20.91
C VAL A 493 -14.58 10.20 -21.84
N ALA A 494 -14.31 9.01 -21.31
CA ALA A 494 -14.26 7.77 -22.10
C ALA A 494 -15.60 7.47 -22.78
N LEU A 495 -16.73 7.65 -22.07
CA LEU A 495 -18.07 7.47 -22.63
C LEU A 495 -18.39 8.49 -23.73
N ALA A 496 -18.01 9.76 -23.56
CA ALA A 496 -18.22 10.81 -24.55
C ALA A 496 -17.40 10.55 -25.82
N LYS A 497 -16.10 10.25 -25.69
CA LYS A 497 -15.22 9.90 -26.83
C LYS A 497 -15.74 8.70 -27.63
N ARG A 498 -16.48 7.77 -27.00
CA ARG A 498 -17.11 6.60 -27.64
C ARG A 498 -18.57 6.80 -28.07
N GLY A 499 -19.12 7.99 -27.85
CA GLY A 499 -20.51 8.34 -28.15
C GLY A 499 -21.53 7.45 -27.41
N LEU A 500 -21.24 7.10 -26.14
CA LEU A 500 -22.04 6.16 -25.37
C LEU A 500 -23.19 6.80 -24.60
N PHE A 501 -23.15 8.11 -24.33
CA PHE A 501 -24.23 8.80 -23.63
C PHE A 501 -25.56 8.68 -24.38
N GLU A 502 -25.58 9.05 -25.66
CA GLU A 502 -26.78 9.00 -26.49
C GLU A 502 -27.23 7.56 -26.74
N LYS A 503 -26.27 6.66 -27.00
CA LYS A 503 -26.54 5.23 -27.24
C LYS A 503 -27.27 4.61 -26.04
N VAL A 504 -26.79 4.82 -24.82
CA VAL A 504 -27.39 4.25 -23.59
C VAL A 504 -28.82 4.77 -23.37
N GLN A 505 -29.06 6.07 -23.62
CA GLN A 505 -30.41 6.64 -23.48
C GLN A 505 -31.44 5.97 -24.42
N GLN A 506 -31.01 5.55 -25.61
CA GLN A 506 -31.84 4.92 -26.64
C GLN A 506 -32.10 3.42 -26.41
N TRP A 507 -31.39 2.77 -25.49
CA TRP A 507 -31.53 1.33 -25.27
C TRP A 507 -32.88 0.96 -24.64
N ASN A 508 -33.54 -0.07 -25.17
CA ASN A 508 -34.75 -0.66 -24.58
C ASN A 508 -34.43 -1.89 -23.72
N SER A 509 -33.28 -2.52 -23.97
CA SER A 509 -32.72 -3.64 -23.21
C SER A 509 -31.20 -3.49 -23.17
N ILE A 510 -30.55 -4.16 -22.21
CA ILE A 510 -29.09 -4.12 -22.09
C ILE A 510 -28.49 -5.02 -23.19
N PRO A 511 -27.53 -4.54 -24.01
CA PRO A 511 -26.90 -5.35 -25.05
C PRO A 511 -26.16 -6.58 -24.50
N ALA A 512 -26.09 -7.65 -25.30
CA ALA A 512 -25.29 -8.82 -24.97
C ALA A 512 -23.81 -8.44 -24.77
N GLY A 513 -23.22 -8.86 -23.65
CA GLY A 513 -21.85 -8.51 -23.23
C GLY A 513 -21.78 -7.42 -22.14
N VAL A 514 -22.81 -6.57 -22.03
CA VAL A 514 -23.01 -5.69 -20.87
C VAL A 514 -23.83 -6.48 -19.85
N ILE A 515 -23.20 -7.48 -19.21
CA ILE A 515 -23.90 -8.29 -18.20
C ILE A 515 -24.28 -7.35 -17.03
N PRO A 516 -25.56 -7.26 -16.63
CA PRO A 516 -25.93 -6.53 -15.43
C PRO A 516 -25.24 -7.17 -14.23
N SER A 517 -24.25 -6.47 -13.68
CA SER A 517 -23.67 -6.76 -12.38
C SER A 517 -24.47 -6.00 -11.33
N THR A 518 -24.62 -6.50 -10.10
CA THR A 518 -25.03 -5.61 -9.01
C THR A 518 -23.90 -4.59 -8.80
N PRO A 519 -24.15 -3.26 -8.87
CA PRO A 519 -25.45 -2.59 -8.85
C PRO A 519 -26.01 -2.07 -10.20
N THR A 520 -25.39 -2.34 -11.34
CA THR A 520 -25.69 -1.85 -12.69
C THR A 520 -26.87 -2.54 -13.39
N ASN A 521 -27.93 -1.76 -13.69
CA ASN A 521 -29.03 -2.16 -14.57
C ASN A 521 -29.37 -1.05 -15.57
N LEU A 522 -30.22 -1.30 -16.57
CA LEU A 522 -30.50 -0.34 -17.63
C LEU A 522 -31.05 0.99 -17.10
N GLN A 523 -31.97 0.94 -16.14
CA GLN A 523 -32.56 2.16 -15.56
C GLN A 523 -31.49 3.01 -14.87
N LYS A 524 -30.58 2.37 -14.12
CA LYS A 524 -29.45 3.05 -13.49
C LYS A 524 -28.46 3.59 -14.52
N LEU A 525 -28.12 2.82 -15.56
CA LEU A 525 -27.25 3.29 -16.65
C LEU A 525 -27.84 4.53 -17.34
N LYS A 526 -29.15 4.52 -17.65
CA LYS A 526 -29.84 5.70 -18.18
C LYS A 526 -29.82 6.86 -17.21
N LYS A 527 -30.03 6.63 -15.91
CA LYS A 527 -29.92 7.68 -14.89
C LYS A 527 -28.50 8.26 -14.85
N TRP A 528 -27.47 7.43 -14.76
CA TRP A 528 -26.06 7.82 -14.63
C TRP A 528 -25.50 8.54 -15.85
N THR A 529 -26.07 8.27 -17.03
CA THR A 529 -25.73 8.95 -18.29
C THR A 529 -26.74 10.03 -18.68
N SER A 530 -27.70 10.36 -17.79
CA SER A 530 -28.68 11.41 -18.07
C SER A 530 -28.05 12.80 -17.95
N GLU A 531 -28.57 13.75 -18.70
CA GLU A 531 -28.12 15.13 -18.67
C GLU A 531 -28.13 15.73 -17.25
N ALA A 532 -29.19 15.47 -16.48
CA ALA A 532 -29.34 15.97 -15.13
C ALA A 532 -28.23 15.45 -14.20
N GLU A 533 -27.87 14.17 -14.33
CA GLU A 533 -26.87 13.53 -13.49
C GLU A 533 -25.44 13.94 -13.86
N VAL A 534 -25.18 14.16 -15.15
CA VAL A 534 -23.90 14.71 -15.63
C VAL A 534 -23.71 16.13 -15.07
N ARG A 535 -24.72 17.00 -15.19
CA ARG A 535 -24.67 18.36 -14.64
C ARG A 535 -24.49 18.37 -13.12
N ARG A 536 -25.17 17.47 -12.39
CA ARG A 536 -24.99 17.30 -10.94
C ARG A 536 -23.55 16.93 -10.57
N SER A 537 -23.01 15.91 -11.24
CA SER A 537 -21.66 15.40 -10.97
C SER A 537 -20.60 16.47 -11.29
N LEU A 538 -20.79 17.22 -12.38
CA LEU A 538 -19.89 18.30 -12.79
C LEU A 538 -19.91 19.46 -11.80
N ALA A 539 -21.08 19.94 -11.39
CA ALA A 539 -21.20 21.02 -10.40
C ALA A 539 -20.53 20.65 -9.07
N LEU A 540 -20.74 19.43 -8.59
CA LEU A 540 -20.07 18.91 -7.39
C LEU A 540 -18.54 18.83 -7.57
N SER A 541 -18.08 18.38 -8.73
CA SER A 541 -16.64 18.29 -9.04
C SER A 541 -15.97 19.67 -9.01
N VAL A 542 -16.64 20.68 -9.55
CA VAL A 542 -16.17 22.07 -9.53
C VAL A 542 -16.09 22.60 -8.10
N GLU A 543 -17.11 22.36 -7.27
CA GLU A 543 -17.09 22.73 -5.85
C GLU A 543 -15.89 22.09 -5.11
N ARG A 544 -15.68 20.78 -5.32
CA ARG A 544 -14.56 20.03 -4.71
C ARG A 544 -13.20 20.53 -5.16
N LEU A 545 -13.05 20.91 -6.43
CA LEU A 545 -11.84 21.53 -6.96
C LEU A 545 -11.48 22.80 -6.19
N PHE A 546 -12.45 23.70 -6.00
CA PHE A 546 -12.21 24.94 -5.25
C PHE A 546 -11.88 24.67 -3.79
N GLN A 547 -12.60 23.73 -3.15
CA GLN A 547 -12.35 23.33 -1.76
C GLN A 547 -10.92 22.78 -1.59
N ARG A 548 -10.49 21.85 -2.45
CA ARG A 548 -9.16 21.24 -2.37
C ARG A 548 -8.03 22.25 -2.51
N ARG A 549 -8.20 23.28 -3.36
CA ARG A 549 -7.23 24.39 -3.41
C ARG A 549 -7.17 25.16 -2.09
N GLN A 550 -8.31 25.38 -1.42
CA GLN A 550 -8.35 26.05 -0.12
C GLN A 550 -7.65 25.20 0.95
N ASP A 551 -7.81 23.88 0.92
CA ASP A 551 -7.13 22.95 1.81
C ASP A 551 -5.60 23.04 1.62
N GLY A 552 -5.12 23.07 0.37
CA GLY A 552 -3.71 23.36 0.08
C GLY A 552 -3.22 24.69 0.65
N ASN A 553 -4.02 25.77 0.56
CA ASN A 553 -3.66 27.04 1.17
C ASN A 553 -3.57 26.97 2.70
N LYS A 554 -4.44 26.18 3.34
CA LYS A 554 -4.46 25.94 4.78
C LYS A 554 -3.22 25.18 5.23
N GLU A 555 -2.81 24.15 4.48
CA GLU A 555 -1.59 23.39 4.76
C GLU A 555 -0.32 24.27 4.72
N VAL A 556 -0.25 25.20 3.76
CA VAL A 556 0.88 26.16 3.66
C VAL A 556 0.85 27.17 4.81
N ARG A 557 -0.29 27.84 5.03
CA ARG A 557 -0.39 29.00 5.93
C ARG A 557 -0.38 28.59 7.40
N ASP A 558 -1.13 27.55 7.73
CA ASP A 558 -1.42 27.22 9.13
C ASP A 558 -0.50 26.12 9.66
N LYS A 559 -0.23 25.11 8.82
CA LYS A 559 0.51 23.90 9.25
C LYS A 559 1.97 23.86 8.79
N LYS A 560 2.35 24.66 7.79
CA LYS A 560 3.67 24.66 7.13
C LYS A 560 4.08 23.26 6.64
N LYS A 561 3.11 22.47 6.17
CA LYS A 561 3.31 21.12 5.64
C LYS A 561 3.35 21.17 4.11
N PHE A 562 4.52 21.45 3.56
CA PHE A 562 4.68 21.70 2.12
C PHE A 562 4.44 20.45 1.26
N ASP A 563 4.73 19.27 1.78
CA ASP A 563 4.45 17.97 1.15
C ASP A 563 2.94 17.74 1.01
N PHE A 564 2.18 17.94 2.09
CA PHE A 564 0.71 17.89 2.05
C PHE A 564 0.17 18.95 1.10
N ALA A 565 0.58 20.21 1.22
CA ALA A 565 0.15 21.26 0.30
C ALA A 565 0.44 20.94 -1.18
N CYS A 566 1.60 20.37 -1.49
CA CYS A 566 1.94 19.94 -2.84
C CYS A 566 0.95 18.88 -3.34
N PHE A 567 0.63 17.90 -2.49
CA PHE A 567 -0.34 16.85 -2.77
C PHE A 567 -1.74 17.43 -3.00
N GLU A 568 -2.22 18.33 -2.13
CA GLU A 568 -3.50 19.04 -2.28
C GLU A 568 -3.62 19.74 -3.65
N TYR A 569 -2.63 20.55 -4.02
CA TYR A 569 -2.66 21.30 -5.28
C TYR A 569 -2.52 20.38 -6.50
N TRP A 570 -1.69 19.35 -6.44
CA TRP A 570 -1.55 18.37 -7.52
C TRP A 570 -2.86 17.62 -7.77
N SER A 571 -3.57 17.28 -6.71
CA SER A 571 -4.85 16.58 -6.78
C SER A 571 -5.99 17.45 -7.28
N ALA A 572 -6.01 18.72 -6.87
CA ALA A 572 -6.88 19.73 -7.45
C ALA A 572 -6.62 19.88 -8.97
N ALA A 573 -5.35 19.91 -9.39
CA ALA A 573 -5.00 19.97 -10.81
C ALA A 573 -5.47 18.73 -11.60
N GLN A 574 -5.39 17.53 -11.03
CA GLN A 574 -5.93 16.31 -11.65
C GLN A 574 -7.44 16.37 -11.87
N LEU A 575 -8.19 16.82 -10.86
CA LEU A 575 -9.64 16.98 -10.98
C LEU A 575 -9.98 18.05 -12.03
N ALA A 576 -9.29 19.19 -12.01
CA ALA A 576 -9.50 20.25 -12.99
C ALA A 576 -9.20 19.78 -14.43
N ALA A 577 -8.12 19.01 -14.64
CA ALA A 577 -7.78 18.44 -15.94
C ALA A 577 -8.90 17.51 -16.46
N ALA A 578 -9.45 16.65 -15.60
CA ALA A 578 -10.56 15.77 -15.97
C ALA A 578 -11.84 16.57 -16.33
N ILE A 579 -12.12 17.67 -15.64
CA ILE A 579 -13.26 18.57 -15.96
C ILE A 579 -13.04 19.25 -17.32
N VAL A 580 -11.86 19.82 -17.55
CA VAL A 580 -11.51 20.53 -18.79
C VAL A 580 -11.59 19.59 -19.98
N GLU A 581 -11.03 18.39 -19.86
CA GLU A 581 -11.08 17.40 -20.94
C GLU A 581 -12.51 16.95 -21.22
N PHE A 582 -13.36 16.81 -20.19
CA PHE A 582 -14.78 16.48 -20.37
C PHE A 582 -15.54 17.59 -21.12
N ASP A 583 -15.28 18.85 -20.78
CA ASP A 583 -15.83 20.01 -21.50
C ASP A 583 -15.39 20.03 -22.97
N GLU A 584 -14.12 19.72 -23.25
CA GLU A 584 -13.58 19.66 -24.61
C GLU A 584 -14.21 18.56 -25.45
N VAL A 585 -14.30 17.33 -24.94
CA VAL A 585 -14.89 16.21 -25.70
C VAL A 585 -16.39 16.33 -25.89
N THR A 586 -17.06 17.16 -25.08
CA THR A 586 -18.47 17.49 -25.22
C THR A 586 -18.69 18.79 -26.01
N ASN A 587 -17.63 19.35 -26.60
CA ASN A 587 -17.66 20.58 -27.40
C ASN A 587 -18.30 21.77 -26.66
N GLY A 588 -17.99 21.94 -25.37
CA GLY A 588 -18.48 23.08 -24.58
C GLY A 588 -19.94 22.98 -24.16
N LYS A 589 -20.57 21.80 -24.26
CA LYS A 589 -21.98 21.60 -23.86
C LYS A 589 -22.28 22.06 -22.44
N TYR A 590 -21.30 21.96 -21.55
CA TYR A 590 -21.41 22.29 -20.13
C TYR A 590 -20.61 23.53 -19.71
N GLN A 591 -20.27 24.40 -20.67
CA GLN A 591 -19.40 25.55 -20.44
C GLN A 591 -19.89 26.47 -19.31
N ASP A 592 -21.22 26.56 -19.11
CA ASP A 592 -21.85 27.35 -18.04
C ASP A 592 -21.49 26.86 -16.63
N LEU A 593 -21.20 25.57 -16.48
CA LEU A 593 -20.86 24.95 -15.19
C LEU A 593 -19.35 24.92 -14.91
N VAL A 594 -18.51 25.01 -15.94
CA VAL A 594 -17.05 24.87 -15.82
C VAL A 594 -16.30 26.21 -15.90
N VAL A 595 -17.02 27.33 -15.81
CA VAL A 595 -16.43 28.67 -15.79
C VAL A 595 -15.41 28.77 -14.65
N GLY A 596 -14.19 29.23 -14.96
CA GLY A 596 -13.11 29.39 -13.98
C GLY A 596 -12.26 28.14 -13.77
N VAL A 597 -12.67 26.97 -14.27
CA VAL A 597 -11.95 25.70 -14.03
C VAL A 597 -10.58 25.70 -14.70
N ARG A 598 -10.47 26.20 -15.94
CA ARG A 598 -9.18 26.32 -16.64
C ARG A 598 -8.23 27.25 -15.89
N LYS A 599 -8.76 28.33 -15.31
CA LYS A 599 -8.01 29.22 -14.44
C LYS A 599 -7.53 28.52 -13.17
N GLU A 600 -8.41 27.76 -12.51
CA GLU A 600 -8.06 26.98 -11.34
C GLU A 600 -6.99 25.91 -11.65
N LEU A 601 -7.04 25.29 -12.83
CA LEU A 601 -5.99 24.36 -13.26
C LEU A 601 -4.61 25.05 -13.30
N VAL A 602 -4.51 26.22 -13.93
CA VAL A 602 -3.27 27.01 -14.00
C VAL A 602 -2.76 27.37 -12.60
N LEU A 603 -3.65 27.84 -11.72
CA LEU A 603 -3.30 28.25 -10.35
C LEU A 603 -2.78 27.07 -9.51
N ASN A 604 -3.46 25.92 -9.57
CA ASN A 604 -3.07 24.73 -8.82
C ASN A 604 -1.74 24.15 -9.33
N LEU A 605 -1.52 24.09 -10.65
CA LEU A 605 -0.21 23.72 -11.21
C LEU A 605 0.92 24.64 -10.74
N GLY A 606 0.69 25.96 -10.77
CA GLY A 606 1.69 26.93 -10.29
C GLY A 606 1.98 26.78 -8.80
N ASN A 607 0.97 26.55 -7.98
CA ASN A 607 1.14 26.35 -6.53
C ASN A 607 1.84 25.03 -6.22
N ALA A 608 1.48 23.94 -6.89
CA ALA A 608 2.18 22.66 -6.80
C ALA A 608 3.65 22.81 -7.20
N ALA A 609 3.95 23.59 -8.25
CA ALA A 609 5.33 23.87 -8.66
C ALA A 609 6.13 24.61 -7.58
N GLU A 610 5.53 25.60 -6.89
CA GLU A 610 6.20 26.27 -5.78
C GLU A 610 6.50 25.33 -4.62
N MET A 611 5.53 24.48 -4.23
CA MET A 611 5.74 23.52 -3.16
C MET A 611 6.81 22.49 -3.54
N ALA A 612 6.81 22.01 -4.78
CA ALA A 612 7.85 21.15 -5.32
C ALA A 612 9.24 21.81 -5.27
N LEU A 613 9.37 23.11 -5.58
CA LEU A 613 10.64 23.85 -5.41
C LEU A 613 11.11 23.89 -3.95
N VAL A 614 10.20 24.14 -3.01
CA VAL A 614 10.50 24.15 -1.57
C VAL A 614 10.98 22.76 -1.11
N LEU A 615 10.37 21.70 -1.62
CA LEU A 615 10.70 20.31 -1.35
C LEU A 615 11.92 19.80 -2.14
N LYS A 616 12.47 20.61 -3.06
CA LYS A 616 13.57 20.27 -3.97
C LYS A 616 13.25 19.18 -4.99
N TYR A 617 11.97 18.98 -5.31
CA TYR A 617 11.52 18.13 -6.42
C TYR A 617 11.59 18.93 -7.73
N PHE A 618 12.80 19.26 -8.19
CA PHE A 618 13.01 20.22 -9.28
C PHE A 618 12.39 19.77 -10.61
N ASP A 619 12.41 18.48 -10.92
CA ASP A 619 11.75 17.94 -12.12
C ASP A 619 10.23 18.17 -12.07
N ARG A 620 9.58 17.89 -10.92
CA ARG A 620 8.14 18.14 -10.72
C ARG A 620 7.81 19.62 -10.85
N ALA A 621 8.63 20.46 -10.22
CA ALA A 621 8.47 21.90 -10.29
C ALA A 621 8.52 22.41 -11.73
N LEU A 622 9.49 21.92 -12.51
CA LEU A 622 9.63 22.29 -13.92
C LEU A 622 8.41 21.85 -14.73
N VAL A 623 7.95 20.61 -14.57
CA VAL A 623 6.80 20.06 -15.31
C VAL A 623 5.53 20.86 -15.01
N PHE A 624 5.21 21.05 -13.72
CA PHE A 624 4.01 21.77 -13.32
C PHE A 624 4.04 23.24 -13.74
N ALA A 625 5.17 23.92 -13.59
CA ALA A 625 5.28 25.32 -13.99
C ALA A 625 5.19 25.51 -15.51
N SER A 626 5.80 24.61 -16.29
CA SER A 626 5.76 24.65 -17.76
C SER A 626 4.35 24.43 -18.28
N ALA A 627 3.65 23.41 -17.76
CA ALA A 627 2.25 23.17 -18.08
C ALA A 627 1.36 24.38 -17.71
N SER A 628 1.60 24.98 -16.54
CA SER A 628 0.87 26.17 -16.08
C SER A 628 1.02 27.36 -17.04
N VAL A 629 2.25 27.64 -17.50
CA VAL A 629 2.51 28.72 -18.47
C VAL A 629 1.81 28.43 -19.80
N LYS A 630 2.00 27.23 -20.36
CA LYS A 630 1.47 26.93 -21.69
C LYS A 630 -0.06 26.89 -21.74
N ILE A 631 -0.71 26.36 -20.70
CA ILE A 631 -2.18 26.42 -20.59
C ILE A 631 -2.64 27.88 -20.52
N SER A 632 -1.94 28.72 -19.74
CA SER A 632 -2.33 30.14 -19.56
C SER A 632 -2.30 30.96 -20.85
N GLU A 633 -1.46 30.59 -21.83
CA GLU A 633 -1.35 31.26 -23.12
C GLU A 633 -2.59 31.09 -24.01
N ALA A 634 -3.38 30.02 -23.79
CA ALA A 634 -4.62 29.75 -24.52
C ALA A 634 -5.88 30.34 -23.84
N LEU A 635 -5.77 30.87 -22.62
CA LEU A 635 -6.94 31.30 -21.85
C LEU A 635 -7.38 32.73 -22.19
N THR A 636 -8.69 32.90 -22.38
CA THR A 636 -9.32 34.19 -22.67
C THR A 636 -10.61 34.36 -21.85
N GLY A 637 -11.15 35.58 -21.80
CA GLY A 637 -12.44 35.86 -21.16
C GLY A 637 -12.46 35.57 -19.66
N ASN A 638 -13.47 34.85 -19.19
CA ASN A 638 -13.68 34.55 -17.76
C ASN A 638 -12.58 33.65 -17.15
N ASP A 639 -11.84 32.93 -17.99
CA ASP A 639 -10.71 32.09 -17.57
C ASP A 639 -9.36 32.83 -17.66
N ALA A 640 -9.36 34.12 -18.02
CA ALA A 640 -8.12 34.88 -18.17
C ALA A 640 -7.28 34.88 -16.87
N ILE A 641 -5.98 34.69 -17.07
CA ILE A 641 -4.97 34.66 -16.01
C ILE A 641 -4.27 36.02 -15.96
N ASP A 642 -4.08 36.54 -14.75
CA ASP A 642 -3.28 37.73 -14.52
C ASP A 642 -1.84 37.51 -14.98
N ILE A 643 -1.29 38.45 -15.75
CA ILE A 643 0.08 38.40 -16.27
C ILE A 643 1.12 38.14 -15.17
N ASN A 644 0.88 38.63 -13.96
CA ASN A 644 1.74 38.41 -12.80
C ASN A 644 1.85 36.92 -12.41
N VAL A 645 0.78 36.13 -12.63
CA VAL A 645 0.80 34.68 -12.39
C VAL A 645 1.66 33.98 -13.43
N ILE A 646 1.54 34.37 -14.71
CA ILE A 646 2.35 33.84 -15.80
C ILE A 646 3.84 34.12 -15.55
N GLU A 647 4.18 35.36 -15.19
CA GLU A 647 5.56 35.75 -14.85
C GLU A 647 6.11 35.05 -13.60
N LYS A 648 5.27 34.78 -12.59
CA LYS A 648 5.66 33.95 -11.44
C LYS A 648 6.01 32.53 -11.88
N ASN A 649 5.21 31.92 -12.75
CA ASN A 649 5.47 30.57 -13.24
C ASN A 649 6.71 30.50 -14.14
N ARG A 650 6.95 31.49 -15.00
CA ARG A 650 8.21 31.59 -15.76
C ARG A 650 9.43 31.63 -14.85
N ARG A 651 9.40 32.43 -13.76
CA ARG A 651 10.47 32.42 -12.75
C ARG A 651 10.64 31.08 -12.05
N ARG A 652 9.56 30.31 -11.85
CA ARG A 652 9.64 28.96 -11.27
C ARG A 652 10.31 27.97 -12.22
N ILE A 653 10.05 28.08 -13.52
CA ILE A 653 10.76 27.33 -14.58
C ILE A 653 12.26 27.63 -14.50
N ASP A 654 12.65 28.91 -14.49
CA ASP A 654 14.06 29.31 -14.43
C ASP A 654 14.77 28.76 -13.18
N ARG A 655 14.12 28.85 -12.02
CA ARG A 655 14.63 28.31 -10.74
C ARG A 655 14.81 26.79 -10.80
N ALA A 656 13.82 26.07 -11.33
CA ALA A 656 13.89 24.62 -11.47
C ALA A 656 15.01 24.20 -12.42
N GLN A 657 15.12 24.84 -13.58
CA GLN A 657 16.19 24.58 -14.56
C GLN A 657 17.58 24.88 -14.01
N ALA A 658 17.75 25.97 -13.23
CA ALA A 658 19.01 26.27 -12.57
C ALA A 658 19.40 25.14 -11.58
N ALA A 659 18.48 24.73 -10.72
CA ALA A 659 18.72 23.68 -9.74
C ALA A 659 18.97 22.30 -10.36
N ILE A 660 18.28 21.96 -11.46
CA ILE A 660 18.53 20.72 -12.23
C ILE A 660 19.95 20.73 -12.80
N ARG A 661 20.40 21.85 -13.38
CA ARG A 661 21.77 22.00 -13.90
C ARG A 661 22.82 21.86 -12.81
N GLU A 662 22.60 22.49 -11.66
CA GLU A 662 23.50 22.36 -10.49
C GLU A 662 23.57 20.91 -9.98
N THR A 663 22.42 20.23 -9.90
CA THR A 663 22.34 18.83 -9.46
C THR A 663 23.06 17.90 -10.45
N ARG A 664 22.88 18.12 -11.76
CA ARG A 664 23.58 17.36 -12.82
C ARG A 664 25.08 17.63 -12.86
N ALA A 665 25.55 18.81 -12.44
CA ALA A 665 26.97 19.14 -12.39
C ALA A 665 27.68 18.62 -11.12
N SER A 666 26.91 18.32 -10.07
CA SER A 666 27.42 17.84 -8.77
C SER A 666 27.51 16.30 -8.69
N ASN A 667 26.85 15.61 -9.62
CA ASN A 667 26.88 14.15 -9.80
C ASN A 667 27.79 13.80 -10.97
#